data_AF-A0AAD5SFA0-F1
#
_entry.id   AF-A0AAD5SFA0-F1
#
_cell.length_a   1.000
_cell.length_b   1.000
_cell.length_c   1.000
_cell.angle_alpha   90.00
_cell.angle_beta   90.00
_cell.angle_gamma   90.00
#
_symmetry.space_group_name_H-M   'P 1'
#
loop_
_entity.id
_entity.type
_entity.pdbx_description
1 polymer ?
#
loop_
_entity_poly.entity_id
_entity_poly.type
_entity_poly.pdbx_seq_one_letter_code
_entity_poly.pdbx_strand_id
1 'polypeptide(L)'
;MSVFDTDTLLPVENGTSIEDDAPLVKDTRYYNFILVAPFIAIPLSIILYRLGRYLWRIYQAKVYGFDDDVFSDPLAELGLSLSRGYRNTTDIRKIRKEQRRLQIKEARRLRARQSLHHTYPPSSASQIPSHQPPKPSTTRRFNFAPLHLAETYFHTLRRKTRRTWSARLSPQAIRTWFATSRTARLWMVFQVLCTLLSIINYVLLTYTIQRTDRKAIKHLDLFLATMFLIDYSLSLYTAEDRLRAYFHPSALVDLVSIVPPFIYVLISETSQYVWFLGLLRILRASRILRTYRLLSFSETEEKRELTILALGFMNFVFLSASIINALESINAGRKDSPTLERWHDSLYYIMVTFSTIGFGDLTPSSIPSRIVVMLLIVIVIVFVPLQTGRLAEIYNSTSAYHRARYSASSDHAHVVVAGDITVESVVEFCREWFEEGERGGAEGGKGVVVLLCEREPGMEMRRLLRNPQWRGRIVYLCGTSLSIPDLRRSSAQYATALFLLNTSSTPSTTTSEEEEQLRVTRGQDAQTLMYALVAKTAFKGLPIFAQVQDIRSQDLSNPCGVDRILCVDEVKMSIVARGVLVPGVLSLIVNLVCCYRDDFAGHYEGGWTEEYRHGSMCQLGTLLAPPGFVGMRFTDVVKEVFVTFGATVVGVVRLNSGFDTNGVRLNPGWGYRVRREDVLVVCVDGGDEAVLRIGL
;
A
#
# COMPACT_ATOMS: atom_id res chain seq x y z
N MET A 1 -46.20 -76.86 14.67
CA MET A 1 -47.17 -75.75 14.72
C MET A 1 -46.58 -74.62 13.90
N SER A 2 -46.64 -74.69 12.57
CA SER A 2 -47.80 -74.57 11.64
C SER A 2 -47.78 -73.17 11.03
N VAL A 3 -47.32 -73.03 9.77
CA VAL A 3 -48.11 -72.94 8.51
C VAL A 3 -48.99 -71.67 8.53
N PHE A 4 -48.84 -70.69 7.65
CA PHE A 4 -49.17 -70.59 6.21
C PHE A 4 -48.74 -69.15 5.77
N ASP A 5 -48.51 -68.75 4.52
CA ASP A 5 -48.70 -69.38 3.22
C ASP A 5 -47.85 -68.69 2.15
N THR A 6 -47.62 -69.45 1.09
CA THR A 6 -47.05 -69.09 -0.21
C THR A 6 -48.18 -68.89 -1.22
N ASP A 7 -47.99 -68.01 -2.21
CA ASP A 7 -48.51 -68.19 -3.58
C ASP A 7 -47.40 -67.65 -4.55
N THR A 8 -46.65 -68.42 -5.34
CA THR A 8 -46.94 -69.27 -6.53
C THR A 8 -47.51 -68.50 -7.74
N LEU A 9 -47.08 -68.60 -9.03
CA LEU A 9 -46.18 -69.47 -9.81
C LEU A 9 -45.82 -68.80 -11.18
N LEU A 10 -44.52 -68.87 -11.56
CA LEU A 10 -43.93 -69.34 -12.87
C LEU A 10 -44.23 -68.67 -14.24
N PRO A 11 -43.56 -69.08 -15.36
CA PRO A 11 -42.10 -69.14 -15.65
C PRO A 11 -41.79 -68.64 -17.10
N VAL A 12 -40.55 -68.75 -17.60
CA VAL A 12 -40.19 -69.30 -18.93
C VAL A 12 -38.66 -69.30 -19.12
N GLU A 13 -38.18 -70.45 -19.58
CA GLU A 13 -36.81 -70.86 -19.89
C GLU A 13 -36.20 -70.16 -21.12
N ASN A 14 -34.88 -69.98 -21.18
CA ASN A 14 -33.97 -70.83 -21.98
C ASN A 14 -32.58 -70.21 -22.11
N GLY A 15 -31.56 -71.08 -22.02
CA GLY A 15 -30.15 -70.73 -22.20
C GLY A 15 -29.61 -71.03 -23.60
N THR A 16 -28.30 -70.76 -23.74
CA THR A 16 -27.35 -71.13 -24.82
C THR A 16 -27.51 -70.32 -26.13
N SER A 17 -26.49 -69.80 -26.82
CA SER A 17 -25.02 -69.97 -26.83
C SER A 17 -24.36 -68.85 -27.69
N ILE A 18 -23.13 -68.42 -27.34
CA ILE A 18 -21.91 -68.21 -28.17
C ILE A 18 -22.12 -67.59 -29.57
N GLU A 19 -21.62 -66.41 -29.98
CA GLU A 19 -20.25 -65.92 -30.29
C GLU A 19 -20.48 -64.47 -30.83
N ASP A 20 -19.72 -63.41 -30.48
CA ASP A 20 -18.56 -62.96 -31.26
C ASP A 20 -17.89 -61.73 -30.62
N ASP A 21 -16.56 -61.69 -30.77
CA ASP A 21 -15.58 -60.73 -30.26
C ASP A 21 -15.61 -59.33 -30.91
N ALA A 22 -15.53 -58.29 -30.05
CA ALA A 22 -14.73 -57.04 -30.13
C ALA A 22 -14.73 -56.09 -31.38
N PRO A 23 -14.30 -54.80 -31.28
CA PRO A 23 -13.96 -54.03 -30.07
C PRO A 23 -14.65 -52.65 -29.93
N LEU A 24 -14.77 -52.26 -28.65
CA LEU A 24 -14.86 -50.89 -28.15
C LEU A 24 -13.69 -50.01 -28.68
N VAL A 25 -13.92 -49.13 -29.66
CA VAL A 25 -12.97 -48.04 -29.99
C VAL A 25 -13.65 -46.68 -30.20
N LYS A 26 -14.98 -46.57 -30.12
CA LYS A 26 -15.67 -45.32 -30.54
C LYS A 26 -15.90 -44.24 -29.48
N ASP A 27 -15.80 -44.54 -28.17
CA ASP A 27 -16.24 -43.56 -27.16
C ASP A 27 -15.15 -42.68 -26.52
N THR A 28 -13.86 -42.99 -26.66
CA THR A 28 -12.79 -42.15 -26.07
C THR A 28 -12.62 -40.77 -26.72
N ARG A 29 -13.10 -40.57 -27.96
CA ARG A 29 -13.02 -39.25 -28.63
C ARG A 29 -14.12 -38.27 -28.21
N TYR A 30 -15.31 -38.77 -27.87
CA TYR A 30 -16.42 -37.92 -27.45
C TYR A 30 -16.25 -37.39 -26.01
N TYR A 31 -15.70 -38.19 -25.11
CA TYR A 31 -15.48 -37.80 -23.71
C TYR A 31 -14.30 -36.84 -23.51
N ASN A 32 -13.24 -36.96 -24.32
CA ASN A 32 -12.13 -35.99 -24.31
C ASN A 32 -12.58 -34.61 -24.82
N PHE A 33 -13.57 -34.55 -25.72
CA PHE A 33 -14.05 -33.28 -26.25
C PHE A 33 -14.89 -32.51 -25.22
N ILE A 34 -15.75 -33.18 -24.44
CA ILE A 34 -16.59 -32.53 -23.43
C ILE A 34 -15.78 -32.07 -22.21
N LEU A 35 -14.70 -32.79 -21.85
CA LEU A 35 -13.82 -32.43 -20.73
C LEU A 35 -12.77 -31.36 -21.09
N VAL A 36 -12.37 -31.24 -22.36
CA VAL A 36 -11.43 -30.22 -22.85
C VAL A 36 -12.16 -28.98 -23.39
N ALA A 37 -13.43 -29.12 -23.81
CA ALA A 37 -14.26 -28.03 -24.34
C ALA A 37 -14.28 -26.79 -23.45
N PRO A 38 -14.50 -26.83 -22.12
CA PRO A 38 -14.46 -25.61 -21.31
C PRO A 38 -13.05 -25.00 -21.17
N PHE A 39 -11.99 -25.80 -21.29
CA PHE A 39 -10.59 -25.35 -21.15
C PHE A 39 -10.04 -24.66 -22.38
N ILE A 40 -10.59 -24.95 -23.56
CA ILE A 40 -10.31 -24.17 -24.78
C ILE A 40 -11.37 -23.10 -24.94
N ALA A 41 -12.66 -23.42 -24.75
CA ALA A 41 -13.76 -22.50 -25.04
C ALA A 41 -13.80 -21.29 -24.11
N ILE A 42 -13.40 -21.36 -22.84
CA ILE A 42 -13.48 -20.18 -21.95
C ILE A 42 -12.36 -19.17 -22.27
N PRO A 43 -11.07 -19.54 -22.36
CA PRO A 43 -10.03 -18.60 -22.80
C PRO A 43 -10.23 -18.16 -24.25
N LEU A 44 -10.61 -19.08 -25.15
CA LEU A 44 -10.83 -18.79 -26.56
C LEU A 44 -12.07 -17.91 -26.76
N SER A 45 -13.16 -18.08 -25.98
CA SER A 45 -14.34 -17.20 -26.03
C SER A 45 -14.06 -15.82 -25.47
N ILE A 46 -13.23 -15.70 -24.43
CA ILE A 46 -12.78 -14.38 -23.93
C ILE A 46 -11.88 -13.70 -24.97
N ILE A 47 -11.00 -14.45 -25.63
CA ILE A 47 -10.14 -13.93 -26.70
C ILE A 47 -10.96 -13.57 -27.93
N LEU A 48 -11.89 -14.43 -28.38
CA LEU A 48 -12.80 -14.19 -29.52
C LEU A 48 -13.79 -13.07 -29.25
N TYR A 49 -14.31 -12.95 -28.02
CA TYR A 49 -15.16 -11.83 -27.60
C TYR A 49 -14.37 -10.52 -27.63
N ARG A 50 -13.13 -10.51 -27.12
CA ARG A 50 -12.25 -9.33 -27.17
C ARG A 50 -11.83 -9.00 -28.60
N LEU A 51 -11.55 -10.00 -29.42
CA LEU A 51 -11.20 -9.85 -30.84
C LEU A 51 -12.41 -9.35 -31.64
N GLY A 52 -13.60 -9.87 -31.36
CA GLY A 52 -14.87 -9.45 -31.96
C GLY A 52 -15.25 -8.02 -31.57
N ARG A 53 -15.10 -7.65 -30.30
CA ARG A 53 -15.30 -6.27 -29.82
C ARG A 53 -14.30 -5.30 -30.47
N TYR A 54 -13.07 -5.74 -30.68
CA TYR A 54 -12.03 -4.97 -31.37
C TYR A 54 -12.33 -4.81 -32.87
N LEU A 55 -12.72 -5.88 -33.56
CA LEU A 55 -13.13 -5.87 -34.97
C LEU A 55 -14.42 -5.06 -35.19
N TRP A 56 -15.37 -5.13 -34.25
CA TRP A 56 -16.59 -4.33 -34.26
C TRP A 56 -16.31 -2.83 -34.12
N ARG A 57 -15.37 -2.45 -33.26
CA ARG A 57 -14.91 -1.06 -33.13
C ARG A 57 -14.15 -0.58 -34.37
N ILE A 58 -13.39 -1.45 -35.04
CA ILE A 58 -12.76 -1.15 -36.34
C ILE A 58 -13.83 -0.97 -37.44
N TYR A 59 -14.84 -1.82 -37.45
CA TYR A 59 -15.97 -1.70 -38.38
C TYR A 59 -16.74 -0.40 -38.14
N GLN A 60 -17.04 -0.05 -36.88
CA GLN A 60 -17.68 1.23 -36.53
C GLN A 60 -16.82 2.43 -36.92
N ALA A 61 -15.50 2.39 -36.71
CA ALA A 61 -14.59 3.45 -37.16
C ALA A 61 -14.58 3.61 -38.69
N LYS A 62 -14.67 2.49 -39.43
CA LYS A 62 -14.67 2.48 -40.90
C LYS A 62 -16.00 2.93 -41.52
N VAL A 63 -17.12 2.68 -40.84
CA VAL A 63 -18.48 3.00 -41.31
C VAL A 63 -18.94 4.39 -40.87
N TYR A 64 -18.59 4.82 -39.65
CA TYR A 64 -19.12 6.06 -39.06
C TYR A 64 -18.11 7.21 -38.98
N GLY A 65 -16.85 7.04 -39.39
CA GLY A 65 -15.89 8.13 -39.54
C GLY A 65 -15.57 8.91 -38.24
N PHE A 66 -15.77 8.29 -37.07
CA PHE A 66 -15.48 8.88 -35.76
C PHE A 66 -14.04 8.57 -35.36
N ASP A 67 -13.13 9.54 -35.53
CA ASP A 67 -11.69 9.31 -35.44
C ASP A 67 -10.97 10.03 -34.28
N ASP A 68 -11.69 10.61 -33.31
CA ASP A 68 -11.02 11.48 -32.33
C ASP A 68 -10.81 10.92 -30.90
N ASP A 69 -11.36 9.77 -30.49
CA ASP A 69 -11.17 9.26 -29.10
C ASP A 69 -10.88 7.75 -28.94
N VAL A 70 -10.64 7.00 -30.02
CA VAL A 70 -10.60 5.51 -29.94
C VAL A 70 -9.21 4.92 -29.61
N PHE A 71 -8.15 5.73 -29.60
CA PHE A 71 -6.78 5.27 -29.30
C PHE A 71 -6.19 5.87 -28.01
N SER A 72 -7.01 6.12 -26.99
CA SER A 72 -6.52 6.13 -25.61
C SER A 72 -6.31 4.68 -25.15
N ASP A 73 -5.16 4.16 -25.55
CA ASP A 73 -4.44 3.04 -24.91
C ASP A 73 -5.31 1.85 -24.41
N PRO A 74 -5.69 0.90 -25.28
CA PRO A 74 -6.40 -0.33 -24.86
C PRO A 74 -5.59 -1.21 -23.88
N LEU A 75 -4.35 -0.85 -23.58
CA LEU A 75 -3.47 -1.47 -22.60
C LEU A 75 -3.52 -0.80 -21.21
N ALA A 76 -4.06 0.42 -21.11
CA ALA A 76 -4.32 1.07 -19.82
C ALA A 76 -5.51 0.42 -19.09
N GLU A 77 -6.53 -0.06 -19.83
CA GLU A 77 -7.63 -0.87 -19.27
C GLU A 77 -7.18 -2.26 -18.78
N LEU A 78 -5.98 -2.71 -19.16
CA LEU A 78 -5.35 -3.96 -18.69
C LEU A 78 -4.44 -3.77 -17.45
N GLY A 79 -4.34 -2.55 -16.90
CA GLY A 79 -3.62 -2.28 -15.65
C GLY A 79 -2.09 -2.38 -15.73
N LEU A 80 -1.52 -2.26 -16.93
CA LEU A 80 -0.07 -2.32 -17.17
C LEU A 80 0.44 -0.98 -17.69
N SER A 81 0.42 0.05 -16.84
CA SER A 81 1.09 1.33 -17.14
C SER A 81 2.60 1.20 -16.86
N LEU A 82 3.39 1.02 -17.92
CA LEU A 82 4.82 1.28 -17.84
C LEU A 82 5.01 2.78 -18.06
N SER A 83 5.34 3.49 -16.98
CA SER A 83 5.92 4.84 -17.06
C SER A 83 7.15 4.76 -17.96
N ARG A 84 7.06 5.27 -19.19
CA ARG A 84 8.22 5.73 -19.96
C ARG A 84 7.82 6.71 -21.07
N GLY A 85 8.22 7.96 -20.83
CA GLY A 85 8.52 9.05 -21.77
C GLY A 85 7.96 8.97 -23.19
N TYR A 86 6.76 9.49 -23.40
CA TYR A 86 6.32 9.97 -24.71
C TYR A 86 6.39 11.51 -24.74
N ARG A 87 7.60 12.07 -24.97
CA ARG A 87 7.78 13.51 -25.28
C ARG A 87 7.41 13.87 -26.73
N ASN A 88 7.19 12.89 -27.62
CA ASN A 88 7.03 13.15 -29.06
C ASN A 88 5.57 13.26 -29.55
N THR A 89 4.56 13.06 -28.70
CA THR A 89 3.15 13.19 -29.13
C THR A 89 2.74 14.66 -29.31
N THR A 90 3.33 15.58 -28.56
CA THR A 90 3.11 17.03 -28.69
C THR A 90 3.66 17.58 -30.00
N ASP A 91 4.82 17.07 -30.44
CA ASP A 91 5.45 17.53 -31.68
C ASP A 91 4.73 17.02 -32.92
N ILE A 92 4.21 15.78 -32.87
CA ILE A 92 3.35 15.24 -33.93
C ILE A 92 2.04 16.03 -34.02
N ARG A 93 1.47 16.44 -32.88
CA ARG A 93 0.28 17.32 -32.85
C ARG A 93 0.57 18.70 -33.44
N LYS A 94 1.74 19.29 -33.15
CA LYS A 94 2.18 20.57 -33.75
C LYS A 94 2.31 20.47 -35.27
N ILE A 95 2.95 19.41 -35.78
CA ILE A 95 3.14 19.19 -37.22
C ILE A 95 1.81 19.01 -37.96
N ARG A 96 0.86 18.24 -37.39
CA ARG A 96 -0.49 18.08 -38.00
C ARG A 96 -1.28 19.39 -38.00
N LYS A 97 -1.14 20.21 -36.95
CA LYS A 97 -1.81 21.52 -36.84
C LYS A 97 -1.26 22.52 -37.86
N GLU A 98 0.06 22.49 -38.10
CA GLU A 98 0.76 23.24 -39.15
C GLU A 98 0.26 22.83 -40.55
N GLN A 99 0.18 21.52 -40.84
CA GLN A 99 -0.30 21.04 -42.14
C GLN A 99 -1.74 21.45 -42.45
N ARG A 100 -2.66 21.36 -41.46
CA ARG A 100 -4.05 21.83 -41.63
C ARG A 100 -4.12 23.34 -41.88
N ARG A 101 -3.29 24.15 -41.20
CA ARG A 101 -3.23 25.60 -41.41
C ARG A 101 -2.79 25.96 -42.83
N LEU A 102 -1.82 25.24 -43.38
CA LEU A 102 -1.33 25.48 -44.75
C LEU A 102 -2.39 25.12 -45.80
N GLN A 103 -3.08 23.99 -45.65
CA GLN A 103 -4.17 23.58 -46.54
C GLN A 103 -5.33 24.59 -46.56
N ILE A 104 -5.72 25.12 -45.39
CA ILE A 104 -6.77 26.14 -45.29
C ILE A 104 -6.36 27.45 -45.99
N LYS A 105 -5.10 27.88 -45.84
CA LYS A 105 -4.58 29.07 -46.53
C LYS A 105 -4.61 28.91 -48.06
N GLU A 106 -4.30 27.73 -48.56
CA GLU A 106 -4.29 27.44 -49.99
C GLU A 106 -5.71 27.42 -50.58
N ALA A 107 -6.66 26.79 -49.87
CA ALA A 107 -8.08 26.80 -50.24
C ALA A 107 -8.68 28.22 -50.30
N ARG A 108 -8.28 29.10 -49.36
CA ARG A 108 -8.71 30.51 -49.37
C ARG A 108 -8.16 31.30 -50.56
N ARG A 109 -6.91 31.05 -50.95
CA ARG A 109 -6.29 31.69 -52.13
C ARG A 109 -6.95 31.28 -53.44
N LEU A 110 -7.35 30.01 -53.55
CA LEU A 110 -8.08 29.50 -54.72
C LEU A 110 -9.47 30.12 -54.84
N ARG A 111 -10.20 30.26 -53.72
CA ARG A 111 -11.51 30.93 -53.70
C ARG A 111 -11.41 32.42 -54.07
N ALA A 112 -10.40 33.12 -53.56
CA ALA A 112 -10.18 34.54 -53.90
C ALA A 112 -9.84 34.76 -55.40
N ARG A 113 -9.15 33.81 -56.04
CA ARG A 113 -8.90 33.84 -57.49
C ARG A 113 -10.16 33.58 -58.31
N GLN A 114 -11.05 32.70 -57.85
CA GLN A 114 -12.32 32.44 -58.54
C GLN A 114 -13.31 33.61 -58.43
N SER A 115 -13.29 34.38 -57.34
CA SER A 115 -14.15 35.57 -57.19
C SER A 115 -13.72 36.78 -58.02
N LEU A 116 -12.46 36.87 -58.45
CA LEU A 116 -11.94 37.98 -59.26
C LEU A 116 -12.27 37.84 -60.76
N HIS A 117 -12.66 36.66 -61.23
CA HIS A 117 -12.94 36.41 -62.65
C HIS A 117 -14.40 36.65 -63.09
N HIS A 118 -15.29 37.11 -62.20
CA HIS A 118 -16.74 37.23 -62.49
C HIS A 118 -17.30 38.66 -62.54
N THR A 119 -16.48 39.71 -62.43
CA THR A 119 -16.93 41.10 -62.54
C THR A 119 -16.22 41.80 -63.68
N TYR A 120 -16.91 41.99 -64.81
CA TYR A 120 -16.91 43.14 -65.76
C TYR A 120 -17.26 42.71 -67.21
N PRO A 121 -18.23 43.37 -67.90
CA PRO A 121 -18.68 43.08 -69.28
C PRO A 121 -17.91 43.87 -70.37
N PRO A 122 -18.10 43.60 -71.69
CA PRO A 122 -17.18 44.03 -72.75
C PRO A 122 -17.70 45.19 -73.64
N SER A 123 -16.87 46.23 -73.84
CA SER A 123 -16.76 47.17 -74.99
C SER A 123 -15.86 48.35 -74.53
N SER A 124 -15.04 49.06 -75.29
CA SER A 124 -14.77 49.23 -76.72
C SER A 124 -13.30 49.66 -76.92
N ALA A 125 -12.68 49.24 -78.03
CA ALA A 125 -11.25 49.38 -78.31
C ALA A 125 -10.88 50.67 -79.06
N SER A 126 -9.74 51.27 -78.72
CA SER A 126 -8.86 51.98 -79.67
C SER A 126 -7.39 52.05 -79.19
N GLN A 127 -6.56 51.33 -79.95
CA GLN A 127 -5.17 51.59 -80.38
C GLN A 127 -4.09 52.11 -79.41
N ILE A 128 -3.17 51.22 -79.00
CA ILE A 128 -1.71 51.43 -78.88
C ILE A 128 -1.00 50.10 -79.24
N PRO A 129 0.20 50.08 -79.89
CA PRO A 129 0.72 48.91 -80.61
C PRO A 129 1.28 47.77 -79.75
N SER A 130 1.27 46.58 -80.36
CA SER A 130 1.46 45.25 -79.80
C SER A 130 2.92 44.84 -79.51
N HIS A 131 3.21 44.49 -78.26
CA HIS A 131 4.35 43.65 -77.87
C HIS A 131 3.85 42.38 -77.15
N GLN A 132 4.46 41.25 -77.51
CA GLN A 132 4.12 39.88 -77.08
C GLN A 132 4.13 39.64 -75.56
N PRO A 133 3.31 38.70 -75.05
CA PRO A 133 3.12 38.49 -73.61
C PRO A 133 4.25 37.68 -72.96
N PRO A 134 4.68 38.01 -71.72
CA PRO A 134 5.60 37.17 -70.98
C PRO A 134 4.91 35.95 -70.37
N LYS A 135 5.57 34.80 -70.50
CA LYS A 135 5.19 33.46 -70.03
C LYS A 135 5.03 33.41 -68.48
N PRO A 136 4.09 32.61 -67.94
CA PRO A 136 3.92 32.47 -66.49
C PRO A 136 5.11 31.74 -65.85
N SER A 137 5.74 32.38 -64.87
CA SER A 137 6.85 31.85 -64.09
C SER A 137 6.41 30.72 -63.15
N THR A 138 6.92 29.52 -63.46
CA THR A 138 7.32 28.44 -62.55
C THR A 138 6.77 28.46 -61.11
N THR A 139 5.55 27.97 -60.93
CA THR A 139 5.11 27.42 -59.65
C THR A 139 5.83 26.08 -59.44
N ARG A 140 6.82 26.06 -58.53
CA ARG A 140 7.43 24.81 -58.03
C ARG A 140 6.33 23.90 -57.48
N ARG A 141 5.95 22.88 -58.26
CA ARG A 141 5.18 21.73 -57.76
C ARG A 141 6.06 21.00 -56.75
N PHE A 142 5.74 21.10 -55.46
CA PHE A 142 6.22 20.14 -54.48
C PHE A 142 5.49 18.82 -54.73
N ASN A 143 6.15 17.91 -55.44
CA ASN A 143 5.71 16.51 -55.57
C ASN A 143 5.80 15.86 -54.18
N PHE A 144 4.69 15.81 -53.44
CA PHE A 144 4.56 14.88 -52.32
C PHE A 144 4.29 13.50 -52.92
N ALA A 145 5.26 12.58 -52.81
CA ALA A 145 5.09 11.19 -53.17
C ALA A 145 4.05 10.54 -52.23
N PRO A 146 2.88 10.06 -52.72
CA PRO A 146 1.99 9.25 -51.92
C PRO A 146 2.35 7.75 -52.09
N LEU A 147 1.95 6.92 -51.13
CA LEU A 147 2.07 5.45 -51.06
C LEU A 147 3.39 4.80 -50.55
N HIS A 148 4.60 5.18 -50.97
CA HIS A 148 5.80 4.42 -50.55
C HIS A 148 6.16 4.55 -49.06
N LEU A 149 5.79 5.67 -48.42
CA LEU A 149 6.02 5.91 -47.00
C LEU A 149 5.09 5.06 -46.10
N ALA A 150 3.90 4.70 -46.60
CA ALA A 150 2.93 3.91 -45.86
C ALA A 150 3.36 2.44 -45.77
N GLU A 151 3.89 1.86 -46.85
CA GLU A 151 4.39 0.48 -46.84
C GLU A 151 5.64 0.30 -45.96
N THR A 152 6.59 1.24 -46.02
CA THR A 152 7.76 1.24 -45.13
C THR A 152 7.36 1.42 -43.67
N TYR A 153 6.32 2.23 -43.41
CA TYR A 153 5.72 2.37 -42.08
C TYR A 153 5.03 1.08 -41.62
N PHE A 154 4.19 0.43 -42.43
CA PHE A 154 3.53 -0.83 -42.07
C PHE A 154 4.51 -1.99 -41.88
N HIS A 155 5.60 -2.04 -42.66
CA HIS A 155 6.64 -3.04 -42.51
C HIS A 155 7.47 -2.83 -41.23
N THR A 156 7.80 -1.59 -40.89
CA THR A 156 8.45 -1.26 -39.60
C THR A 156 7.50 -1.46 -38.41
N LEU A 157 6.20 -1.22 -38.58
CA LEU A 157 5.17 -1.51 -37.57
C LEU A 157 5.02 -3.03 -37.35
N ARG A 158 5.00 -3.85 -38.41
CA ARG A 158 4.97 -5.33 -38.35
C ARG A 158 6.24 -5.90 -37.68
N ARG A 159 7.42 -5.36 -38.01
CA ARG A 159 8.68 -5.74 -37.34
C ARG A 159 8.71 -5.33 -35.87
N LYS A 160 8.25 -4.12 -35.52
CA LYS A 160 8.14 -3.66 -34.13
C LYS A 160 7.09 -4.45 -33.35
N THR A 161 5.94 -4.78 -33.95
CA THR A 161 4.92 -5.62 -33.30
C THR A 161 5.40 -7.04 -33.06
N ARG A 162 6.06 -7.72 -34.02
CA ARG A 162 6.68 -9.04 -33.80
C ARG A 162 7.72 -9.01 -32.68
N ARG A 163 8.59 -7.98 -32.64
CA ARG A 163 9.56 -7.79 -31.56
C ARG A 163 8.90 -7.48 -30.20
N THR A 164 7.77 -6.78 -30.17
CA THR A 164 7.02 -6.57 -28.92
C THR A 164 6.32 -7.84 -28.42
N TRP A 165 5.84 -8.74 -29.30
CA TRP A 165 5.25 -10.01 -28.87
C TRP A 165 6.29 -10.97 -28.29
N SER A 166 7.47 -11.09 -28.92
CA SER A 166 8.58 -11.88 -28.37
C SER A 166 9.17 -11.26 -27.10
N ALA A 167 9.16 -9.93 -26.97
CA ALA A 167 9.57 -9.25 -25.74
C ALA A 167 8.52 -9.37 -24.61
N ARG A 168 7.22 -9.47 -24.92
CA ARG A 168 6.11 -9.63 -23.96
C ARG A 168 6.02 -11.05 -23.37
N LEU A 169 6.35 -12.07 -24.17
CA LEU A 169 6.48 -13.47 -23.71
C LEU A 169 7.90 -13.79 -23.21
N SER A 170 8.79 -12.79 -23.14
CA SER A 170 10.11 -13.02 -22.55
C SER A 170 9.95 -13.43 -21.07
N PRO A 171 10.78 -14.36 -20.56
CA PRO A 171 10.72 -14.78 -19.16
C PRO A 171 10.76 -13.61 -18.17
N GLN A 172 11.50 -12.55 -18.51
CA GLN A 172 11.62 -11.32 -17.72
C GLN A 172 10.31 -10.53 -17.67
N ALA A 173 9.58 -10.41 -18.78
CA ALA A 173 8.30 -9.70 -18.84
C ALA A 173 7.18 -10.46 -18.10
N ILE A 174 7.17 -11.79 -18.18
CA ILE A 174 6.21 -12.60 -17.41
C ILE A 174 6.51 -12.52 -15.91
N ARG A 175 7.78 -12.49 -15.51
CA ARG A 175 8.19 -12.31 -14.11
C ARG A 175 7.76 -10.96 -13.54
N THR A 176 7.97 -9.86 -14.27
CA THR A 176 7.51 -8.53 -13.83
C THR A 176 5.98 -8.44 -13.77
N TRP A 177 5.29 -9.14 -14.68
CA TRP A 177 3.84 -9.27 -14.64
C TRP A 177 3.34 -10.05 -13.41
N PHE A 178 3.99 -11.17 -13.07
CA PHE A 178 3.67 -11.92 -11.85
C PHE A 178 3.89 -11.11 -10.57
N ALA A 179 4.91 -10.25 -10.53
CA ALA A 179 5.22 -9.45 -9.36
C ALA A 179 4.26 -8.26 -9.15
N THR A 180 3.69 -7.70 -10.22
CA THR A 180 2.94 -6.43 -10.16
C THR A 180 1.43 -6.56 -10.36
N SER A 181 0.96 -7.61 -11.03
CA SER A 181 -0.45 -7.70 -11.44
C SER A 181 -1.39 -8.20 -10.33
N ARG A 182 -2.59 -7.62 -10.25
CA ARG A 182 -3.69 -8.09 -9.39
C ARG A 182 -4.11 -9.53 -9.74
N THR A 183 -4.05 -9.88 -11.02
CA THR A 183 -4.37 -11.20 -11.55
C THR A 183 -3.40 -12.29 -11.07
N ALA A 184 -2.11 -11.96 -10.94
CA ALA A 184 -1.14 -12.90 -10.38
C ALA A 184 -1.43 -13.18 -8.90
N ARG A 185 -1.86 -12.18 -8.12
CA ARG A 185 -2.31 -12.40 -6.73
C ARG A 185 -3.53 -13.29 -6.65
N LEU A 186 -4.52 -13.08 -7.52
CA LEU A 186 -5.69 -13.96 -7.62
C LEU A 186 -5.31 -15.39 -8.00
N TRP A 187 -4.38 -15.57 -8.94
CA TRP A 187 -3.84 -16.89 -9.29
C TRP A 187 -3.16 -17.57 -8.10
N MET A 188 -2.34 -16.85 -7.33
CA MET A 188 -1.69 -17.39 -6.13
C MET A 188 -2.71 -17.77 -5.05
N VAL A 189 -3.74 -16.94 -4.78
CA VAL A 189 -4.82 -17.28 -3.83
C VAL A 189 -5.60 -18.51 -4.30
N PHE A 190 -5.93 -18.57 -5.59
CA PHE A 190 -6.57 -19.72 -6.20
C PHE A 190 -5.73 -20.99 -6.04
N GLN A 191 -4.42 -20.90 -6.24
CA GLN A 191 -3.50 -22.01 -6.03
C GLN A 191 -3.49 -22.50 -4.58
N VAL A 192 -3.50 -21.58 -3.59
CA VAL A 192 -3.60 -21.96 -2.17
C VAL A 192 -4.91 -22.69 -1.89
N LEU A 193 -6.03 -22.20 -2.43
CA LEU A 193 -7.32 -22.88 -2.32
C LEU A 193 -7.26 -24.29 -2.93
N CYS A 194 -6.64 -24.45 -4.11
CA CYS A 194 -6.42 -25.77 -4.71
C CYS A 194 -5.54 -26.68 -3.85
N THR A 195 -4.52 -26.15 -3.16
CA THR A 195 -3.70 -26.96 -2.22
C THR A 195 -4.50 -27.41 -1.01
N LEU A 196 -5.30 -26.54 -0.41
CA LEU A 196 -6.21 -26.90 0.68
C LEU A 196 -7.24 -27.94 0.23
N LEU A 197 -7.82 -27.76 -0.96
CA LEU A 197 -8.74 -28.73 -1.54
C LEU A 197 -8.06 -30.07 -1.81
N SER A 198 -6.80 -30.07 -2.25
CA SER A 198 -6.01 -31.31 -2.42
C SER A 198 -5.72 -32.01 -1.09
N ILE A 199 -5.48 -31.27 -0.01
CA ILE A 199 -5.29 -31.82 1.33
C ILE A 199 -6.60 -32.46 1.84
N ILE A 200 -7.72 -31.73 1.71
CA ILE A 200 -9.05 -32.24 2.07
C ILE A 200 -9.38 -33.49 1.27
N ASN A 201 -9.11 -33.48 -0.04
CA ASN A 201 -9.33 -34.64 -0.91
C ASN A 201 -8.53 -35.87 -0.47
N TYR A 202 -7.28 -35.67 -0.02
CA TYR A 202 -6.47 -36.74 0.55
C TYR A 202 -7.06 -37.30 1.85
N VAL A 203 -7.51 -36.42 2.75
CA VAL A 203 -8.16 -36.81 4.00
C VAL A 203 -9.44 -37.60 3.69
N LEU A 204 -10.32 -37.09 2.81
CA LEU A 204 -11.56 -37.75 2.38
C LEU A 204 -11.33 -39.14 1.78
N LEU A 205 -10.28 -39.28 0.95
CA LEU A 205 -9.91 -40.58 0.37
C LEU A 205 -9.60 -41.63 1.44
N THR A 206 -9.17 -41.21 2.64
CA THR A 206 -8.90 -42.11 3.78
C THR A 206 -10.19 -42.59 4.45
N TYR A 207 -11.26 -41.79 4.46
CA TYR A 207 -12.54 -42.17 5.08
C TYR A 207 -13.45 -43.01 4.16
N THR A 208 -13.42 -42.80 2.84
CA THR A 208 -14.36 -43.45 1.92
C THR A 208 -13.84 -44.81 1.41
N ILE A 209 -14.20 -45.88 2.12
CA ILE A 209 -13.81 -47.27 1.78
C ILE A 209 -14.72 -47.90 0.70
N GLN A 210 -15.98 -47.48 0.55
CA GLN A 210 -16.91 -48.08 -0.43
C GLN A 210 -16.65 -47.61 -1.88
N ARG A 211 -16.65 -48.57 -2.81
CA ARG A 211 -16.15 -48.44 -4.21
C ARG A 211 -16.95 -47.46 -5.09
N THR A 212 -18.18 -47.10 -4.73
CA THR A 212 -19.13 -46.45 -5.65
C THR A 212 -18.88 -44.94 -5.83
N ASP A 213 -18.35 -44.23 -4.82
CA ASP A 213 -18.11 -42.77 -4.86
C ASP A 213 -16.68 -42.35 -5.26
N ARG A 214 -15.79 -43.32 -5.53
CA ARG A 214 -14.37 -43.05 -5.84
C ARG A 214 -14.15 -42.30 -7.15
N LYS A 215 -15.10 -42.33 -8.10
CA LYS A 215 -14.94 -41.71 -9.41
C LYS A 215 -14.82 -40.18 -9.31
N ALA A 216 -15.71 -39.53 -8.57
CA ALA A 216 -15.70 -38.07 -8.40
C ALA A 216 -14.42 -37.58 -7.71
N ILE A 217 -13.99 -38.26 -6.64
CA ILE A 217 -12.76 -37.96 -5.89
C ILE A 217 -11.51 -38.14 -6.77
N LYS A 218 -11.46 -39.18 -7.60
CA LYS A 218 -10.38 -39.42 -8.57
C LYS A 218 -10.35 -38.36 -9.69
N HIS A 219 -11.51 -37.96 -10.22
CA HIS A 219 -11.59 -36.89 -11.22
C HIS A 219 -11.14 -35.54 -10.65
N LEU A 220 -11.51 -35.24 -9.40
CA LEU A 220 -11.04 -34.07 -8.69
C LEU A 220 -9.52 -34.11 -8.46
N ASP A 221 -8.96 -35.26 -8.07
CA ASP A 221 -7.52 -35.45 -7.89
C ASP A 221 -6.75 -35.20 -9.21
N LEU A 222 -7.26 -35.70 -10.33
CA LEU A 222 -6.68 -35.49 -11.65
C LEU A 222 -6.77 -34.01 -12.08
N PHE A 223 -7.90 -33.34 -11.85
CA PHE A 223 -8.07 -31.92 -12.13
C PHE A 223 -7.11 -31.04 -11.30
N LEU A 224 -6.92 -31.37 -10.02
CA LEU A 224 -5.97 -30.65 -9.17
C LEU A 224 -4.52 -30.89 -9.62
N ALA A 225 -4.17 -32.12 -10.02
CA ALA A 225 -2.85 -32.47 -10.53
C ALA A 225 -2.51 -31.75 -11.84
N THR A 226 -3.47 -31.59 -12.77
CA THR A 226 -3.25 -30.83 -14.01
C THR A 226 -3.04 -29.35 -13.73
N MET A 227 -3.83 -28.74 -12.84
CA MET A 227 -3.62 -27.35 -12.40
C MET A 227 -2.24 -27.14 -11.80
N PHE A 228 -1.80 -28.07 -10.95
CA PHE A 228 -0.47 -28.04 -10.35
C PHE A 228 0.67 -28.23 -11.35
N LEU A 229 0.47 -29.05 -12.38
CA LEU A 229 1.43 -29.23 -13.47
C LEU A 229 1.58 -27.96 -14.31
N ILE A 230 0.47 -27.25 -14.57
CA ILE A 230 0.47 -25.96 -15.27
C ILE A 230 1.28 -24.93 -14.48
N ASP A 231 1.03 -24.82 -13.17
CA ASP A 231 1.78 -23.91 -12.30
C ASP A 231 3.28 -24.24 -12.26
N TYR A 232 3.63 -25.52 -12.12
CA TYR A 232 5.03 -25.97 -12.14
C TYR A 232 5.72 -25.61 -13.46
N SER A 233 5.04 -25.84 -14.58
CA SER A 233 5.56 -25.54 -15.92
C SER A 233 5.76 -24.04 -16.12
N LEU A 234 4.83 -23.22 -15.64
CA LEU A 234 4.90 -21.76 -15.72
C LEU A 234 6.01 -21.20 -14.81
N SER A 235 6.19 -21.79 -13.62
CA SER A 235 7.29 -21.45 -12.72
C SER A 235 8.66 -21.84 -13.29
N LEU A 236 8.76 -22.96 -14.02
CA LEU A 236 10.00 -23.38 -14.68
C LEU A 236 10.31 -22.49 -15.89
N TYR A 237 9.30 -22.08 -16.64
CA TYR A 237 9.45 -21.18 -17.78
C TYR A 237 9.94 -19.78 -17.38
N THR A 238 9.50 -19.29 -16.21
CA THR A 238 9.83 -17.96 -15.69
C THR A 238 11.15 -17.91 -14.92
N ALA A 239 11.78 -19.05 -14.65
CA ALA A 239 13.07 -19.12 -13.96
C ALA A 239 14.21 -18.53 -14.81
N GLU A 240 15.12 -17.79 -14.15
CA GLU A 240 16.35 -17.26 -14.78
C GLU A 240 17.24 -18.40 -15.28
N ASP A 241 17.49 -19.38 -14.40
CA ASP A 241 18.25 -20.60 -14.68
C ASP A 241 17.35 -21.83 -14.62
N ARG A 242 16.91 -22.33 -15.77
CA ARG A 242 15.94 -23.43 -15.87
C ARG A 242 16.45 -24.73 -15.24
N LEU A 243 17.72 -25.06 -15.46
CA LEU A 243 18.32 -26.29 -14.90
C LEU A 243 18.45 -26.20 -13.38
N ARG A 244 18.92 -25.06 -12.86
CA ARG A 244 19.03 -24.83 -11.42
C ARG A 244 17.66 -24.81 -10.74
N ALA A 245 16.65 -24.25 -11.38
CA ALA A 245 15.28 -24.26 -10.88
C ALA A 245 14.67 -25.66 -10.87
N TYR A 246 14.97 -26.51 -11.87
CA TYR A 246 14.52 -27.90 -11.92
C TYR A 246 15.14 -28.75 -10.81
N PHE A 247 16.46 -28.60 -10.58
CA PHE A 247 17.18 -29.34 -9.53
C PHE A 247 17.03 -28.76 -8.12
N HIS A 248 16.20 -27.71 -7.94
CA HIS A 248 15.95 -27.17 -6.61
C HIS A 248 15.13 -28.17 -5.77
N PRO A 249 15.49 -28.45 -4.49
CA PRO A 249 14.84 -29.47 -3.68
C PRO A 249 13.31 -29.32 -3.57
N SER A 250 12.81 -28.08 -3.42
CA SER A 250 11.37 -27.84 -3.38
C SER A 250 10.67 -28.10 -4.73
N ALA A 251 11.34 -27.82 -5.85
CA ALA A 251 10.79 -28.08 -7.19
C ALA A 251 10.73 -29.59 -7.47
N LEU A 252 11.70 -30.36 -6.99
CA LEU A 252 11.69 -31.82 -7.08
C LEU A 252 10.56 -32.45 -6.24
N VAL A 253 10.38 -32.02 -4.99
CA VAL A 253 9.26 -32.46 -4.14
C VAL A 253 7.91 -32.14 -4.80
N ASP A 254 7.83 -30.96 -5.42
CA ASP A 254 6.66 -30.53 -6.16
C ASP A 254 6.39 -31.38 -7.42
N LEU A 255 7.43 -31.78 -8.14
CA LEU A 255 7.30 -32.67 -9.29
C LEU A 255 6.84 -34.07 -8.86
N VAL A 256 7.52 -34.64 -7.85
CA VAL A 256 7.22 -35.98 -7.31
C VAL A 256 5.79 -36.07 -6.77
N SER A 257 5.24 -34.98 -6.26
CA SER A 257 3.87 -34.93 -5.74
C SER A 257 2.77 -34.73 -6.81
N ILE A 258 3.12 -34.22 -8.01
CA ILE A 258 2.18 -34.05 -9.15
C ILE A 258 2.00 -35.36 -9.92
N VAL A 259 3.07 -36.13 -10.09
CA VAL A 259 3.12 -37.30 -10.98
C VAL A 259 2.11 -38.43 -10.63
N PRO A 260 1.82 -38.77 -9.36
CA PRO A 260 1.06 -39.97 -9.01
C PRO A 260 -0.33 -40.15 -9.65
N PRO A 261 -1.23 -39.14 -9.74
CA PRO A 261 -2.54 -39.31 -10.35
C PRO A 261 -2.48 -39.58 -11.85
N PHE A 262 -1.48 -39.03 -12.55
CA PHE A 262 -1.29 -39.30 -13.97
C PHE A 262 -0.89 -40.76 -14.20
N ILE A 263 -0.01 -41.29 -13.34
CA ILE A 263 0.38 -42.70 -13.39
C ILE A 263 -0.81 -43.62 -13.04
N TYR A 264 -1.64 -43.22 -12.07
CA TYR A 264 -2.82 -44.00 -11.67
C TYR A 264 -3.86 -44.14 -12.79
N VAL A 265 -3.95 -43.16 -13.70
CA VAL A 265 -4.82 -43.25 -14.90
C VAL A 265 -4.20 -44.14 -15.98
N LEU A 266 -2.87 -44.21 -16.06
CA LEU A 266 -2.14 -44.96 -17.08
C LEU A 266 -1.96 -46.45 -16.74
N ILE A 267 -1.85 -46.78 -15.46
CA ILE A 267 -1.68 -48.15 -14.96
C ILE A 267 -3.03 -48.64 -14.42
N SER A 268 -3.64 -49.63 -15.09
CA SER A 268 -4.86 -50.32 -14.59
C SER A 268 -4.69 -50.76 -13.13
N GLU A 269 -5.79 -50.72 -12.36
CA GLU A 269 -5.90 -50.85 -10.90
C GLU A 269 -5.25 -52.10 -10.25
N THR A 270 -4.60 -52.96 -11.02
CA THR A 270 -4.12 -54.30 -10.68
C THR A 270 -2.65 -54.37 -10.24
N SER A 271 -1.88 -53.27 -10.29
CA SER A 271 -0.45 -53.31 -9.95
C SER A 271 -0.20 -53.20 -8.44
N GLN A 272 0.67 -54.06 -7.92
CA GLN A 272 1.12 -54.07 -6.52
C GLN A 272 1.82 -52.77 -6.08
N TYR A 273 2.10 -51.82 -6.98
CA TYR A 273 2.85 -50.58 -6.68
C TYR A 273 1.96 -49.33 -6.53
N VAL A 274 0.65 -49.46 -6.69
CA VAL A 274 -0.31 -48.36 -6.56
C VAL A 274 -0.26 -47.70 -5.17
N TRP A 275 0.10 -48.44 -4.12
CA TRP A 275 0.23 -47.90 -2.76
C TRP A 275 1.41 -46.93 -2.61
N PHE A 276 2.55 -47.18 -3.28
CA PHE A 276 3.73 -46.31 -3.21
C PHE A 276 3.45 -44.95 -3.84
N LEU A 277 2.70 -44.93 -4.94
CA LEU A 277 2.20 -43.70 -5.57
C LEU A 277 1.23 -42.94 -4.64
N GLY A 278 0.54 -43.64 -3.74
CA GLY A 278 -0.27 -43.07 -2.66
C GLY A 278 0.53 -42.22 -1.69
N LEU A 279 1.70 -42.71 -1.24
CA LEU A 279 2.60 -42.01 -0.31
C LEU A 279 3.11 -40.68 -0.89
N LEU A 280 3.42 -40.65 -2.19
CA LEU A 280 3.93 -39.45 -2.85
C LEU A 280 2.91 -38.30 -2.90
N ARG A 281 1.60 -38.59 -2.77
CA ARG A 281 0.55 -37.54 -2.71
C ARG A 281 0.59 -36.73 -1.43
N ILE A 282 1.12 -37.29 -0.35
CA ILE A 282 1.26 -36.62 0.96
C ILE A 282 2.19 -35.42 0.86
N LEU A 283 3.23 -35.52 0.02
CA LEU A 283 4.18 -34.45 -0.23
C LEU A 283 3.53 -33.18 -0.81
N ARG A 284 2.29 -33.24 -1.32
CA ARG A 284 1.57 -32.03 -1.75
C ARG A 284 1.31 -31.05 -0.62
N ALA A 285 1.22 -31.52 0.63
CA ALA A 285 1.05 -30.63 1.76
C ALA A 285 2.22 -29.64 1.87
N SER A 286 3.44 -30.00 1.46
CA SER A 286 4.59 -29.07 1.47
C SER A 286 4.40 -27.86 0.55
N ARG A 287 3.44 -27.91 -0.38
CA ARG A 287 3.07 -26.76 -1.23
C ARG A 287 2.41 -25.64 -0.46
N ILE A 288 1.81 -25.92 0.70
CA ILE A 288 1.25 -24.87 1.57
C ILE A 288 2.31 -23.87 2.00
N LEU A 289 3.58 -24.30 2.04
CA LEU A 289 4.70 -23.40 2.32
C LEU A 289 4.79 -22.32 1.25
N ARG A 290 4.49 -22.60 -0.03
CA ARG A 290 4.49 -21.59 -1.12
C ARG A 290 3.51 -20.43 -0.87
N THR A 291 2.57 -20.56 0.06
CA THR A 291 1.75 -19.45 0.57
C THR A 291 2.61 -18.30 1.13
N TYR A 292 3.88 -18.56 1.50
CA TYR A 292 4.84 -17.49 1.84
C TYR A 292 4.96 -16.42 0.74
N ARG A 293 4.74 -16.79 -0.54
CA ARG A 293 4.76 -15.86 -1.68
C ARG A 293 3.59 -14.88 -1.67
N LEU A 294 2.47 -15.21 -1.01
CA LEU A 294 1.38 -14.27 -0.75
C LEU A 294 1.71 -13.38 0.45
N LEU A 295 2.43 -13.92 1.44
CA LEU A 295 2.85 -13.19 2.63
C LEU A 295 3.94 -12.15 2.35
N SER A 296 4.58 -12.14 1.18
CA SER A 296 5.43 -11.03 0.73
C SER A 296 4.66 -9.71 0.57
N PHE A 297 3.32 -9.77 0.56
CA PHE A 297 2.45 -8.59 0.55
C PHE A 297 1.91 -8.21 1.93
N SER A 298 2.27 -8.95 2.99
CA SER A 298 1.91 -8.61 4.36
C SER A 298 2.69 -7.38 4.83
N GLU A 299 2.05 -6.47 5.56
CA GLU A 299 2.61 -5.14 5.89
C GLU A 299 3.83 -5.18 6.83
N THR A 300 4.15 -6.33 7.44
CA THR A 300 5.24 -6.44 8.42
C THR A 300 6.06 -7.70 8.17
N GLU A 301 7.38 -7.53 8.01
CA GLU A 301 8.35 -8.62 7.82
C GLU A 301 8.27 -9.67 8.94
N GLU A 302 8.03 -9.21 10.17
CA GLU A 302 7.86 -10.04 11.37
C GLU A 302 6.66 -10.98 11.27
N LYS A 303 5.49 -10.46 10.87
CA LYS A 303 4.27 -11.27 10.71
C LYS A 303 4.44 -12.31 9.63
N ARG A 304 5.18 -11.97 8.57
CA ARG A 304 5.52 -12.91 7.49
C ARG A 304 6.37 -14.06 8.03
N GLU A 305 7.44 -13.76 8.76
CA GLU A 305 8.33 -14.77 9.33
C GLU A 305 7.58 -15.69 10.31
N LEU A 306 6.81 -15.10 11.22
CA LEU A 306 5.93 -15.80 12.15
C LEU A 306 4.97 -16.77 11.44
N THR A 307 4.33 -16.31 10.37
CA THR A 307 3.37 -17.13 9.63
C THR A 307 4.06 -18.27 8.89
N ILE A 308 5.25 -18.05 8.33
CA ILE A 308 6.05 -19.10 7.67
C ILE A 308 6.43 -20.18 8.67
N LEU A 309 6.88 -19.78 9.86
CA LEU A 309 7.27 -20.68 10.94
C LEU A 309 6.08 -21.55 11.39
N ALA A 310 4.92 -20.92 11.63
CA ALA A 310 3.69 -21.61 12.03
C ALA A 310 3.18 -22.57 10.95
N LEU A 311 3.15 -22.14 9.68
CA LEU A 311 2.77 -23.00 8.55
C LEU A 311 3.77 -24.17 8.38
N GLY A 312 5.05 -23.92 8.61
CA GLY A 312 6.12 -24.94 8.62
C GLY A 312 5.85 -26.04 9.64
N PHE A 313 5.57 -25.65 10.88
CA PHE A 313 5.25 -26.58 11.96
C PHE A 313 3.97 -27.38 11.69
N MET A 314 2.89 -26.71 11.25
CA MET A 314 1.62 -27.39 10.90
C MET A 314 1.81 -28.38 9.74
N ASN A 315 2.59 -28.01 8.72
CA ASN A 315 2.92 -28.91 7.62
C ASN A 315 3.74 -30.13 8.09
N PHE A 316 4.69 -29.94 9.01
CA PHE A 316 5.49 -31.02 9.57
C PHE A 316 4.62 -32.04 10.34
N VAL A 317 3.70 -31.57 11.19
CA VAL A 317 2.74 -32.40 11.92
C VAL A 317 1.85 -33.18 10.94
N PHE A 318 1.32 -32.49 9.92
CA PHE A 318 0.47 -33.10 8.90
C PHE A 318 1.20 -34.20 8.10
N LEU A 319 2.43 -33.93 7.65
CA LEU A 319 3.24 -34.91 6.92
C LEU A 319 3.52 -36.14 7.79
N SER A 320 3.88 -35.93 9.06
CA SER A 320 4.17 -37.03 10.00
C SER A 320 2.96 -37.93 10.22
N ALA A 321 1.78 -37.34 10.47
CA ALA A 321 0.53 -38.09 10.64
C ALA A 321 0.16 -38.87 9.37
N SER A 322 0.33 -38.22 8.21
CA SER A 322 -0.01 -38.82 6.92
C SER A 322 0.93 -39.98 6.53
N ILE A 323 2.22 -39.88 6.85
CA ILE A 323 3.20 -40.96 6.62
C ILE A 323 2.84 -42.19 7.45
N ILE A 324 2.53 -42.03 8.74
CA ILE A 324 2.13 -43.14 9.62
C ILE A 324 0.83 -43.77 9.12
N ASN A 325 -0.19 -42.96 8.84
CA ASN A 325 -1.47 -43.43 8.31
C ASN A 325 -1.29 -44.25 7.04
N ALA A 326 -0.44 -43.78 6.12
CA ALA A 326 -0.18 -44.51 4.89
C ALA A 326 0.57 -45.83 5.13
N LEU A 327 1.54 -45.88 6.05
CA LEU A 327 2.26 -47.12 6.40
C LEU A 327 1.36 -48.16 7.07
N GLU A 328 0.45 -47.74 7.95
CA GLU A 328 -0.52 -48.65 8.58
C GLU A 328 -1.57 -49.13 7.55
N SER A 329 -2.04 -48.25 6.66
CA SER A 329 -3.02 -48.62 5.61
C SER A 329 -2.51 -49.70 4.63
N ILE A 330 -1.19 -49.81 4.44
CA ILE A 330 -0.57 -50.83 3.58
C ILE A 330 -0.59 -52.21 4.26
N ASN A 331 -0.46 -52.25 5.58
CA ASN A 331 -0.32 -53.48 6.35
C ASN A 331 -1.67 -54.04 6.85
N ALA A 332 -2.78 -53.32 6.63
CA ALA A 332 -4.14 -53.73 6.96
C ALA A 332 -4.61 -55.07 6.33
N GLY A 333 -3.81 -55.67 5.44
CA GLY A 333 -4.04 -57.00 4.87
C GLY A 333 -3.46 -58.18 5.67
N ARG A 334 -2.72 -57.92 6.77
CA ARG A 334 -2.26 -58.97 7.71
C ARG A 334 -3.19 -59.03 8.92
N LYS A 335 -3.34 -60.23 9.49
CA LYS A 335 -4.37 -60.69 10.47
C LYS A 335 -4.60 -59.85 11.75
N ASP A 336 -3.86 -58.78 11.97
CA ASP A 336 -4.01 -57.91 13.13
C ASP A 336 -4.69 -56.61 12.69
N SER A 337 -5.88 -56.33 13.22
CA SER A 337 -6.65 -55.13 12.91
C SER A 337 -5.80 -53.88 13.16
N PRO A 338 -5.56 -53.00 12.16
CA PRO A 338 -4.82 -51.78 12.38
C PRO A 338 -5.59 -50.88 13.36
N THR A 339 -4.94 -50.45 14.43
CA THR A 339 -5.50 -49.50 15.41
C THR A 339 -5.62 -48.07 14.85
N LEU A 340 -4.90 -47.76 13.76
CA LEU A 340 -4.91 -46.47 13.08
C LEU A 340 -5.55 -46.57 11.68
N GLU A 341 -6.86 -46.81 11.62
CA GLU A 341 -7.59 -46.90 10.34
C GLU A 341 -7.84 -45.53 9.70
N ARG A 342 -7.99 -44.48 10.51
CA ARG A 342 -8.39 -43.15 10.05
C ARG A 342 -7.25 -42.15 10.24
N TRP A 343 -7.21 -41.17 9.33
CA TRP A 343 -6.17 -40.14 9.35
C TRP A 343 -6.14 -39.33 10.67
N HIS A 344 -7.29 -39.11 11.31
CA HIS A 344 -7.35 -38.40 12.59
C HIS A 344 -6.74 -39.17 13.75
N ASP A 345 -6.82 -40.50 13.75
CA ASP A 345 -6.20 -41.34 14.78
C ASP A 345 -4.67 -41.22 14.71
N SER A 346 -4.13 -41.12 13.48
CA SER A 346 -2.71 -40.85 13.24
C SER A 346 -2.30 -39.43 13.62
N LEU A 347 -3.17 -38.44 13.41
CA LEU A 347 -2.93 -37.07 13.87
C LEU A 347 -2.89 -36.99 15.39
N TYR A 348 -3.86 -37.62 16.06
CA TYR A 348 -3.91 -37.68 17.51
C TYR A 348 -2.65 -38.36 18.08
N TYR A 349 -2.27 -39.52 17.52
CA TYR A 349 -1.04 -40.22 17.91
C TYR A 349 0.21 -39.33 17.79
N ILE A 350 0.37 -38.64 16.65
CA ILE A 350 1.50 -37.71 16.44
C ILE A 350 1.47 -36.57 17.44
N MET A 351 0.31 -35.96 17.72
CA MET A 351 0.20 -34.85 18.67
C MET A 351 0.56 -35.28 20.10
N VAL A 352 0.09 -36.45 20.54
CA VAL A 352 0.39 -37.03 21.87
C VAL A 352 1.86 -37.42 21.99
N THR A 353 2.45 -37.92 20.89
CA THR A 353 3.87 -38.29 20.85
C THR A 353 4.78 -37.05 20.84
N PHE A 354 4.46 -36.04 20.03
CA PHE A 354 5.27 -34.80 19.91
C PHE A 354 5.20 -33.95 21.18
N SER A 355 4.07 -33.98 21.90
CA SER A 355 3.92 -33.35 23.20
C SER A 355 4.58 -34.15 24.34
N THR A 356 5.20 -35.30 24.04
CA THR A 356 5.86 -36.20 25.00
C THR A 356 4.92 -36.78 26.08
N ILE A 357 3.60 -36.72 25.86
CA ILE A 357 2.60 -37.25 26.81
C ILE A 357 2.55 -38.78 26.74
N GLY A 358 2.42 -39.35 25.53
CA GLY A 358 2.49 -40.79 25.31
C GLY A 358 1.42 -41.62 26.03
N PHE A 359 0.13 -41.31 25.85
CA PHE A 359 -0.97 -42.06 26.48
C PHE A 359 -0.97 -43.58 26.20
N GLY A 360 -0.44 -44.01 25.04
CA GLY A 360 -0.32 -45.42 24.67
C GLY A 360 -1.64 -46.12 24.29
N ASP A 361 -2.71 -45.34 24.13
CA ASP A 361 -4.04 -45.78 23.71
C ASP A 361 -4.10 -46.18 22.22
N LEU A 362 -3.46 -45.40 21.37
CA LEU A 362 -3.24 -45.71 19.96
C LEU A 362 -1.74 -45.92 19.73
N THR A 363 -1.36 -47.03 19.11
CA THR A 363 0.05 -47.32 18.81
C THR A 363 0.20 -47.99 17.44
N PRO A 364 1.29 -47.69 16.70
CA PRO A 364 1.59 -48.32 15.42
C PRO A 364 1.83 -49.83 15.59
N SER A 365 1.04 -50.62 14.85
CA SER A 365 1.14 -52.08 14.87
C SER A 365 2.30 -52.58 14.01
N SER A 366 2.61 -51.89 12.91
CA SER A 366 3.54 -52.38 11.89
C SER A 366 5.02 -52.07 12.19
N ILE A 367 5.91 -53.03 11.86
CA ILE A 367 7.38 -52.85 11.95
C ILE A 367 7.86 -51.58 11.21
N PRO A 368 7.47 -51.32 9.95
CA PRO A 368 7.94 -50.13 9.24
C PRO A 368 7.46 -48.81 9.86
N SER A 369 6.23 -48.74 10.38
CA SER A 369 5.74 -47.52 11.04
C SER A 369 6.46 -47.27 12.37
N ARG A 370 6.79 -48.32 13.14
CA ARG A 370 7.59 -48.20 14.37
C ARG A 370 8.99 -47.63 14.12
N ILE A 371 9.68 -48.09 13.07
CA ILE A 371 11.00 -47.54 12.69
C ILE A 371 10.87 -46.06 12.32
N VAL A 372 9.84 -45.69 11.55
CA VAL A 372 9.59 -44.30 11.17
C VAL A 372 9.25 -43.44 12.39
N VAL A 373 8.48 -43.94 13.34
CA VAL A 373 8.19 -43.25 14.61
C VAL A 373 9.45 -43.00 15.42
N MET A 374 10.34 -44.00 15.55
CA MET A 374 11.63 -43.81 16.25
C MET A 374 12.45 -42.67 15.62
N LEU A 375 12.51 -42.63 14.28
CA LEU A 375 13.20 -41.57 13.55
C LEU A 375 12.51 -40.21 13.72
N LEU A 376 11.17 -40.17 13.64
CA LEU A 376 10.38 -38.95 13.81
C LEU A 376 10.58 -38.36 15.21
N ILE A 377 10.64 -39.18 16.26
CA ILE A 377 10.89 -38.71 17.63
C ILE A 377 12.23 -37.99 17.72
N VAL A 378 13.29 -38.54 17.13
CA VAL A 378 14.62 -37.88 17.08
C VAL A 378 14.54 -36.53 16.37
N ILE A 379 13.85 -36.47 15.21
CA ILE A 379 13.67 -35.23 14.47
C ILE A 379 12.89 -34.20 15.31
N VAL A 380 11.82 -34.60 15.98
CA VAL A 380 10.95 -33.72 16.77
C VAL A 380 11.68 -33.12 17.96
N ILE A 381 12.46 -33.93 18.68
CA ILE A 381 13.26 -33.48 19.83
C ILE A 381 14.22 -32.35 19.43
N VAL A 382 14.76 -32.38 18.21
CA VAL A 382 15.62 -31.30 17.69
C VAL A 382 14.81 -30.16 17.08
N PHE A 383 13.79 -30.48 16.27
CA PHE A 383 13.06 -29.51 15.46
C PHE A 383 12.15 -28.61 16.29
N VAL A 384 11.37 -29.17 17.23
CA VAL A 384 10.37 -28.41 18.00
C VAL A 384 11.03 -27.31 18.85
N PRO A 385 12.07 -27.57 19.66
CA PRO A 385 12.72 -26.53 20.45
C PRO A 385 13.34 -25.42 19.59
N LEU A 386 13.93 -25.75 18.43
CA LEU A 386 14.48 -24.75 17.51
C LEU A 386 13.40 -23.83 16.94
N GLN A 387 12.25 -24.40 16.57
CA GLN A 387 11.11 -23.62 16.07
C GLN A 387 10.50 -22.75 17.18
N THR A 388 10.28 -23.31 18.37
CA THR A 388 9.75 -22.57 19.53
C THR A 388 10.72 -21.49 19.99
N GLY A 389 12.03 -21.74 19.97
CA GLY A 389 13.07 -20.76 20.31
C GLY A 389 13.06 -19.57 19.36
N ARG A 390 13.03 -19.80 18.04
CA ARG A 390 12.90 -18.73 17.04
C ARG A 390 11.58 -17.98 17.16
N LEU A 391 10.49 -18.69 17.43
CA LEU A 391 9.18 -18.07 17.65
C LEU A 391 9.22 -17.13 18.86
N ALA A 392 9.79 -17.59 19.97
CA ALA A 392 9.95 -16.80 21.18
C ALA A 392 10.91 -15.62 20.97
N GLU A 393 11.98 -15.81 20.22
CA GLU A 393 12.92 -14.76 19.83
C GLU A 393 12.22 -13.66 19.04
N ILE A 394 11.52 -13.99 17.95
CA ILE A 394 10.76 -13.01 17.15
C ILE A 394 9.67 -12.33 17.99
N TYR A 395 8.98 -13.10 18.84
CA TYR A 395 7.92 -12.57 19.69
C TYR A 395 8.45 -11.58 20.75
N ASN A 396 9.66 -11.83 21.26
CA ASN A 396 10.30 -11.01 22.29
C ASN A 396 11.23 -9.92 21.73
N SER A 397 11.78 -10.10 20.53
CA SER A 397 12.65 -9.12 19.86
C SER A 397 11.89 -7.86 19.49
N THR A 398 10.57 -7.98 19.27
CA THR A 398 9.73 -6.82 18.99
C THR A 398 9.22 -6.22 20.29
N SER A 399 9.81 -5.08 20.65
CA SER A 399 9.41 -4.29 21.80
C SER A 399 7.92 -3.95 21.78
N ALA A 400 7.32 -3.82 22.96
CA ALA A 400 5.90 -3.45 23.07
C ALA A 400 5.58 -2.14 22.32
N TYR A 401 6.54 -1.21 22.26
CA TYR A 401 6.42 0.08 21.60
C TYR A 401 6.53 0.00 20.06
N HIS A 402 7.23 -0.99 19.52
CA HIS A 402 7.30 -1.21 18.07
C HIS A 402 6.02 -1.88 17.55
N ARG A 403 5.39 -2.74 18.37
CA ARG A 403 4.08 -3.36 18.07
C ARG A 403 2.89 -2.44 18.31
N ALA A 404 3.05 -1.43 19.16
CA ALA A 404 1.98 -0.50 19.51
C ALA A 404 1.44 0.21 18.25
N ARG A 405 0.12 0.38 18.19
CA ARG A 405 -0.56 1.13 17.13
C ARG A 405 -1.56 2.08 17.77
N TYR A 406 -1.56 3.31 17.29
CA TYR A 406 -2.59 4.27 17.65
C TYR A 406 -3.68 4.28 16.59
N SER A 407 -4.94 4.15 17.03
CA SER A 407 -6.11 4.33 16.19
C SER A 407 -6.74 5.66 16.55
N ALA A 408 -6.82 6.58 15.59
CA ALA A 408 -7.51 7.84 15.78
C ALA A 408 -8.98 7.60 16.18
N SER A 409 -9.47 8.40 17.12
CA SER A 409 -10.87 8.47 17.49
C SER A 409 -11.51 9.69 16.83
N SER A 410 -12.79 9.62 16.50
CA SER A 410 -13.54 10.81 16.10
C SER A 410 -13.89 11.72 17.28
N ASP A 411 -13.82 11.21 18.51
CA ASP A 411 -14.19 11.91 19.75
C ASP A 411 -13.10 12.88 20.23
N HIS A 412 -11.85 12.62 19.88
CA HIS A 412 -10.73 13.45 20.31
C HIS A 412 -9.72 13.65 19.19
N ALA A 413 -9.27 14.89 19.04
CA ALA A 413 -8.17 15.24 18.17
C ALA A 413 -6.84 14.66 18.70
N HIS A 414 -5.93 14.34 17.78
CA HIS A 414 -4.58 13.93 18.14
C HIS A 414 -3.54 14.66 17.31
N VAL A 415 -2.35 14.79 17.90
CA VAL A 415 -1.17 15.35 17.25
C VAL A 415 -0.05 14.33 17.26
N VAL A 416 0.77 14.34 16.22
CA VAL A 416 1.96 13.48 16.13
C VAL A 416 3.18 14.35 16.36
N VAL A 417 4.05 13.93 17.29
CA VAL A 417 5.33 14.58 17.56
C VAL A 417 6.43 13.60 17.18
N ALA A 418 7.35 14.02 16.31
CA ALA A 418 8.49 13.25 15.86
C ALA A 418 9.75 14.12 15.78
N GLY A 419 10.88 13.51 15.42
CA GLY A 419 12.18 14.19 15.35
C GLY A 419 13.08 13.83 16.52
N ASP A 420 14.00 14.72 16.87
CA ASP A 420 14.90 14.54 17.99
C ASP A 420 14.27 15.06 19.28
N ILE A 421 13.59 14.13 19.96
CA ILE A 421 12.73 14.40 21.11
C ILE A 421 13.49 14.02 22.40
N THR A 422 13.59 14.98 23.31
CA THR A 422 14.11 14.80 24.67
C THR A 422 12.97 14.71 25.68
N VAL A 423 13.23 14.23 26.89
CA VAL A 423 12.20 14.17 27.94
C VAL A 423 11.72 15.57 28.31
N GLU A 424 12.65 16.53 28.38
CA GLU A 424 12.37 17.94 28.69
C GLU A 424 11.47 18.57 27.63
N SER A 425 11.76 18.36 26.33
CA SER A 425 10.92 18.92 25.27
C SER A 425 9.53 18.31 25.22
N VAL A 426 9.37 17.03 25.58
CA VAL A 426 8.03 16.42 25.72
C VAL A 426 7.27 17.02 26.88
N VAL A 427 7.93 17.25 28.03
CA VAL A 427 7.30 17.86 29.21
C VAL A 427 6.81 19.26 28.87
N GLU A 428 7.67 20.09 28.28
CA GLU A 428 7.33 21.45 27.88
C GLU A 428 6.20 21.46 26.85
N PHE A 429 6.30 20.64 25.81
CA PHE A 429 5.25 20.51 24.80
C PHE A 429 3.91 20.05 25.39
N CYS A 430 3.92 19.02 26.24
CA CYS A 430 2.69 18.51 26.85
C CYS A 430 2.06 19.52 27.81
N ARG A 431 2.87 20.27 28.56
CA ARG A 431 2.38 21.33 29.44
C ARG A 431 1.60 22.36 28.63
N GLU A 432 2.23 22.95 27.61
CA GLU A 432 1.58 23.97 26.77
C GLU A 432 0.34 23.41 26.03
N TRP A 433 0.47 22.22 25.42
CA TRP A 433 -0.61 21.62 24.62
C TRP A 433 -1.85 21.26 25.44
N PHE A 434 -1.67 20.67 26.63
CA PHE A 434 -2.81 20.26 27.45
C PHE A 434 -3.43 21.44 28.20
N GLU A 435 -2.66 22.47 28.55
CA GLU A 435 -3.17 23.66 29.24
C GLU A 435 -4.02 24.55 28.33
N GLU A 436 -3.63 24.73 27.06
CA GLU A 436 -4.43 25.44 26.07
C GLU A 436 -5.81 24.77 25.90
N GLY A 437 -5.83 23.45 25.81
CA GLY A 437 -7.05 22.66 25.62
C GLY A 437 -8.03 22.68 26.80
N GLU A 438 -7.55 22.90 28.04
CA GLU A 438 -8.42 23.00 29.23
C GLU A 438 -9.07 24.38 29.39
N ARG A 439 -8.51 25.44 28.79
CA ARG A 439 -9.02 26.82 28.89
C ARG A 439 -10.09 27.17 27.85
N GLY A 440 -10.05 26.55 26.66
CA GLY A 440 -10.96 26.84 25.54
C GLY A 440 -12.44 26.42 25.73
N GLY A 441 -12.88 26.07 26.95
CA GLY A 441 -14.29 25.77 27.27
C GLY A 441 -14.88 24.51 26.61
N ALA A 442 -14.13 23.82 25.76
CA ALA A 442 -14.55 22.54 25.22
C ALA A 442 -14.47 21.48 26.33
N GLU A 443 -15.61 20.93 26.73
CA GLU A 443 -15.72 19.69 27.54
C GLU A 443 -14.96 18.47 26.92
N GLY A 444 -14.26 18.66 25.80
CA GLY A 444 -13.44 17.73 25.04
C GLY A 444 -11.92 17.91 25.17
N GLY A 445 -11.40 18.37 26.32
CA GLY A 445 -9.96 18.39 26.69
C GLY A 445 -9.30 16.99 26.76
N LYS A 446 -9.51 16.16 25.74
CA LYS A 446 -9.02 14.78 25.58
C LYS A 446 -8.08 14.67 24.39
N GLY A 447 -7.38 15.75 24.02
CA GLY A 447 -6.36 15.68 22.99
C GLY A 447 -5.36 14.56 23.28
N VAL A 448 -4.91 13.84 22.26
CA VAL A 448 -3.89 12.78 22.43
C VAL A 448 -2.60 13.20 21.73
N VAL A 449 -1.47 13.03 22.43
CA VAL A 449 -0.14 13.28 21.88
C VAL A 449 0.51 11.95 21.55
N VAL A 450 0.79 11.72 20.26
CA VAL A 450 1.44 10.51 19.77
C VAL A 450 2.91 10.81 19.49
N LEU A 451 3.81 10.26 20.31
CA LEU A 451 5.25 10.36 20.14
C LEU A 451 5.72 9.27 19.18
N LEU A 452 6.35 9.65 18.07
CA LEU A 452 6.97 8.74 17.11
C LEU A 452 8.49 8.90 17.14
N CYS A 453 9.17 7.95 17.78
CA CYS A 453 10.61 8.01 18.02
C CYS A 453 11.32 6.76 17.48
N GLU A 454 12.53 6.91 16.94
CA GLU A 454 13.28 5.79 16.37
C GLU A 454 13.84 4.84 17.44
N ARG A 455 14.08 5.36 18.65
CA ARG A 455 14.65 4.61 19.77
C ARG A 455 13.56 4.19 20.75
N GLU A 456 13.87 3.19 21.57
CA GLU A 456 13.00 2.84 22.69
C GLU A 456 13.01 3.92 23.78
N PRO A 457 11.92 4.06 24.55
CA PRO A 457 11.87 5.05 25.61
C PRO A 457 12.84 4.64 26.72
N GLY A 458 13.76 5.55 27.06
CA GLY A 458 14.66 5.40 28.21
C GLY A 458 13.89 5.39 29.54
N MET A 459 14.60 5.18 30.66
CA MET A 459 13.98 5.06 31.98
C MET A 459 13.16 6.31 32.36
N GLU A 460 13.69 7.51 32.10
CA GLU A 460 13.01 8.77 32.40
C GLU A 460 11.73 8.95 31.56
N MET A 461 11.79 8.69 30.25
CA MET A 461 10.60 8.72 29.38
C MET A 461 9.55 7.69 29.84
N ARG A 462 9.96 6.50 30.28
CA ARG A 462 9.04 5.48 30.82
C ARG A 462 8.38 5.94 32.12
N ARG A 463 9.06 6.70 32.97
CA ARG A 463 8.46 7.32 34.17
C ARG A 463 7.44 8.38 33.77
N LEU A 464 7.77 9.19 32.77
CA LEU A 464 6.87 10.23 32.25
C LEU A 464 5.55 9.64 31.73
N LEU A 465 5.63 8.58 30.93
CA LEU A 465 4.46 7.88 30.38
C LEU A 465 3.57 7.22 31.46
N ARG A 466 4.11 7.01 32.67
CA ARG A 466 3.37 6.45 33.82
C ARG A 466 2.77 7.54 34.72
N ASN A 467 3.09 8.82 34.50
CA ASN A 467 2.57 9.92 35.29
C ASN A 467 1.02 9.92 35.24
N PRO A 468 0.32 9.91 36.39
CA PRO A 468 -1.15 9.91 36.43
C PRO A 468 -1.80 11.04 35.64
N GLN A 469 -1.18 12.22 35.56
CA GLN A 469 -1.73 13.39 34.85
C GLN A 469 -1.85 13.17 33.33
N TRP A 470 -0.92 12.43 32.73
CA TRP A 470 -0.86 12.24 31.27
C TRP A 470 -1.12 10.79 30.84
N ARG A 471 -1.45 9.92 31.80
CA ARG A 471 -1.73 8.51 31.55
C ARG A 471 -2.91 8.36 30.60
N GLY A 472 -2.67 7.71 29.46
CA GLY A 472 -3.68 7.52 28.41
C GLY A 472 -3.85 8.71 27.46
N ARG A 473 -3.20 9.86 27.72
CA ARG A 473 -3.14 11.02 26.80
C ARG A 473 -1.88 11.03 25.95
N ILE A 474 -0.79 10.42 26.43
CA ILE A 474 0.47 10.26 25.68
C ILE A 474 0.62 8.81 25.21
N VAL A 475 0.84 8.63 23.91
CA VAL A 475 1.08 7.31 23.29
C VAL A 475 2.46 7.32 22.66
N TYR A 476 3.32 6.38 23.06
CA TYR A 476 4.67 6.25 22.53
C TYR A 476 4.76 5.12 21.50
N LEU A 477 5.25 5.42 20.30
CA LEU A 477 5.44 4.48 19.21
C LEU A 477 6.93 4.47 18.79
N CYS A 478 7.52 3.27 18.70
CA CYS A 478 8.90 3.11 18.26
C CYS A 478 8.94 2.93 16.73
N GLY A 479 9.34 3.95 15.98
CA GLY A 479 9.43 3.93 14.51
C GLY A 479 9.99 5.24 13.94
N THR A 480 10.23 5.26 12.63
CA THR A 480 10.81 6.42 11.95
C THR A 480 9.77 7.16 11.11
N SER A 481 9.83 8.49 11.12
CA SER A 481 8.98 9.32 10.24
C SER A 481 9.34 9.21 8.76
N LEU A 482 10.49 8.59 8.41
CA LEU A 482 10.82 8.24 7.02
C LEU A 482 9.99 7.06 6.50
N SER A 483 9.38 6.29 7.38
CA SER A 483 8.61 5.10 7.05
C SER A 483 7.13 5.45 6.98
N ILE A 484 6.55 5.37 5.77
CA ILE A 484 5.11 5.57 5.57
C ILE A 484 4.27 4.61 6.44
N PRO A 485 4.62 3.31 6.58
CA PRO A 485 3.94 2.42 7.53
C PRO A 485 3.92 2.93 8.98
N ASP A 486 5.03 3.48 9.48
CA ASP A 486 5.11 4.00 10.84
C ASP A 486 4.27 5.27 11.01
N LEU A 487 4.26 6.16 10.03
CA LEU A 487 3.36 7.32 10.01
C LEU A 487 1.87 6.91 9.92
N ARG A 488 1.56 5.79 9.25
CA ARG A 488 0.20 5.24 9.29
C ARG A 488 -0.13 4.61 10.64
N ARG A 489 0.86 4.05 11.34
CA ARG A 489 0.72 3.45 12.68
C ARG A 489 0.47 4.51 13.76
N SER A 490 0.94 5.73 13.58
CA SER A 490 0.60 6.90 14.40
C SER A 490 -0.71 7.58 14.00
N SER A 491 -1.43 7.06 13.00
CA SER A 491 -2.62 7.70 12.42
C SER A 491 -2.37 9.14 11.95
N ALA A 492 -1.17 9.44 11.44
CA ALA A 492 -0.81 10.79 10.96
C ALA A 492 -1.74 11.34 9.86
N GLN A 493 -2.40 10.46 9.11
CA GLN A 493 -3.38 10.83 8.06
C GLN A 493 -4.58 11.60 8.60
N TYR A 494 -4.94 11.39 9.88
CA TYR A 494 -6.06 12.04 10.56
C TYR A 494 -5.60 12.96 11.68
N ALA A 495 -4.29 13.16 11.84
CA ALA A 495 -3.75 14.03 12.88
C ALA A 495 -4.06 15.49 12.54
N THR A 496 -4.33 16.28 13.58
CA THR A 496 -4.51 17.73 13.45
C THR A 496 -3.24 18.39 12.92
N ALA A 497 -2.08 17.91 13.39
CA ALA A 497 -0.77 18.41 13.01
C ALA A 497 0.33 17.37 13.24
N LEU A 498 1.42 17.50 12.50
CA LEU A 498 2.70 16.84 12.73
C LEU A 498 3.73 17.87 13.18
N PHE A 499 4.24 17.71 14.40
CA PHE A 499 5.33 18.50 14.96
C PHE A 499 6.65 17.74 14.81
N LEU A 500 7.63 18.37 14.16
CA LEU A 500 8.98 17.85 13.99
C LEU A 500 9.92 18.69 14.84
N LEU A 501 10.36 18.13 15.97
CA LEU A 501 11.20 18.80 16.95
C LEU A 501 12.68 18.51 16.68
N ASN A 502 13.53 19.52 16.86
CA ASN A 502 14.99 19.37 16.83
C ASN A 502 15.58 20.06 18.07
N THR A 503 15.69 19.30 19.16
CA THR A 503 15.96 19.85 20.50
C THR A 503 17.35 19.53 21.06
N SER A 504 18.18 18.79 20.32
CA SER A 504 19.54 18.52 20.79
C SER A 504 20.38 19.80 20.76
N SER A 505 20.76 20.29 21.92
CA SER A 505 21.84 21.27 22.06
C SER A 505 22.96 20.62 22.87
N THR A 506 24.10 20.35 22.24
CA THR A 506 25.33 20.01 22.97
C THR A 506 26.13 21.29 23.15
N PRO A 507 26.44 21.75 24.37
CA PRO A 507 27.31 22.91 24.54
C PRO A 507 28.75 22.55 24.10
N SER A 508 29.35 23.34 23.22
CA SER A 508 30.77 23.22 22.85
C SER A 508 31.64 24.16 23.69
N THR A 509 32.89 23.73 23.93
CA THR A 509 33.87 24.49 24.72
C THR A 509 35.12 24.90 23.92
N THR A 510 35.27 24.43 22.68
CA THR A 510 36.44 24.73 21.83
C THR A 510 36.08 25.01 20.36
N THR A 511 36.90 25.82 19.68
CA THR A 511 36.69 26.25 18.29
C THR A 511 36.72 25.12 17.25
N SER A 512 37.45 24.03 17.49
CA SER A 512 37.38 22.83 16.64
C SER A 512 36.08 22.03 16.82
N GLU A 513 35.46 22.12 18.00
CA GLU A 513 34.16 21.49 18.27
C GLU A 513 33.02 22.28 17.62
N GLU A 514 33.18 23.58 17.38
CA GLU A 514 32.15 24.43 16.75
C GLU A 514 31.85 24.02 15.29
N GLU A 515 32.87 23.74 14.48
CA GLU A 515 32.67 23.30 13.09
C GLU A 515 32.01 21.93 13.01
N GLU A 516 32.42 21.01 13.88
CA GLU A 516 31.85 19.66 13.95
C GLU A 516 30.42 19.71 14.47
N GLN A 517 30.14 20.53 15.48
CA GLN A 517 28.80 20.77 15.98
C GLN A 517 27.90 21.35 14.89
N LEU A 518 28.38 22.34 14.12
CA LEU A 518 27.61 22.91 13.02
C LEU A 518 27.29 21.85 11.95
N ARG A 519 28.19 20.90 11.69
CA ARG A 519 27.92 19.77 10.77
C ARG A 519 26.85 18.83 11.33
N VAL A 520 26.92 18.49 12.61
CA VAL A 520 25.92 17.65 13.29
C VAL A 520 24.54 18.32 13.27
N THR A 521 24.47 19.59 13.66
CA THR A 521 23.24 20.39 13.63
C THR A 521 22.62 20.43 12.24
N ARG A 522 23.41 20.71 11.19
CA ARG A 522 22.90 20.68 9.81
C ARG A 522 22.44 19.29 9.38
N GLY A 523 23.10 18.24 9.85
CA GLY A 523 22.66 16.86 9.62
C GLY A 523 21.28 16.59 10.21
N GLN A 524 21.03 17.05 11.43
CA GLN A 524 19.74 16.92 12.13
C GLN A 524 18.64 17.78 11.48
N ASP A 525 18.97 18.99 11.05
CA ASP A 525 18.04 19.85 10.30
C ASP A 525 17.64 19.20 8.97
N ALA A 526 18.62 18.66 8.23
CA ALA A 526 18.36 17.94 6.97
C ALA A 526 17.48 16.70 7.20
N GLN A 527 17.70 15.96 8.29
CA GLN A 527 16.86 14.83 8.69
C GLN A 527 15.42 15.27 9.00
N THR A 528 15.25 16.36 9.73
CA THR A 528 13.95 16.96 10.06
C THR A 528 13.19 17.37 8.80
N LEU A 529 13.85 18.03 7.86
CA LEU A 529 13.27 18.40 6.57
C LEU A 529 12.93 17.19 5.70
N MET A 530 13.73 16.12 5.78
CA MET A 530 13.44 14.86 5.10
C MET A 530 12.19 14.19 5.67
N TYR A 531 12.01 14.18 7.00
CA TYR A 531 10.78 13.71 7.63
C TYR A 531 9.55 14.48 7.13
N ALA A 532 9.66 15.81 7.03
CA ALA A 532 8.59 16.64 6.48
C ALA A 532 8.26 16.27 5.03
N LEU A 533 9.28 16.10 4.18
CA LEU A 533 9.11 15.72 2.79
C LEU A 533 8.39 14.36 2.64
N VAL A 534 8.80 13.35 3.42
CA VAL A 534 8.15 12.03 3.40
C VAL A 534 6.70 12.13 3.91
N ALA A 535 6.46 12.84 4.99
CA ALA A 535 5.12 13.01 5.53
C ALA A 535 4.19 13.74 4.55
N LYS A 536 4.64 14.82 3.90
CA LYS A 536 3.84 15.58 2.93
C LYS A 536 3.59 14.83 1.64
N THR A 537 4.57 14.03 1.18
CA THR A 537 4.39 13.16 0.01
C THR A 537 3.40 12.03 0.29
N ALA A 538 3.38 11.48 1.51
CA ALA A 538 2.41 10.48 1.94
C ALA A 538 1.00 11.07 2.19
N PHE A 539 0.93 12.23 2.86
CA PHE A 539 -0.31 12.88 3.29
C PHE A 539 -0.29 14.37 2.92
N LYS A 540 -0.87 14.71 1.77
CA LYS A 540 -0.85 16.09 1.25
C LYS A 540 -1.59 17.10 2.13
N GLY A 541 -2.61 16.64 2.86
CA GLY A 541 -3.46 17.49 3.71
C GLY A 541 -2.95 17.66 5.14
N LEU A 542 -1.85 16.99 5.52
CA LEU A 542 -1.30 17.06 6.88
C LEU A 542 -0.56 18.39 7.07
N PRO A 543 -0.95 19.21 8.07
CA PRO A 543 -0.17 20.38 8.48
C PRO A 543 1.12 19.95 9.18
N ILE A 544 2.26 20.50 8.74
CA ILE A 544 3.59 20.17 9.28
C ILE A 544 4.23 21.42 9.87
N PHE A 545 4.56 21.33 11.16
CA PHE A 545 5.31 22.30 11.93
C PHE A 545 6.69 21.72 12.20
N ALA A 546 7.75 22.39 11.75
CA ALA A 546 9.12 21.89 11.89
C ALA A 546 10.01 22.90 12.60
N GLN A 547 10.88 22.40 13.47
CA GLN A 547 11.92 23.16 14.15
C GLN A 547 13.27 22.87 13.51
N VAL A 548 14.02 23.92 13.23
CA VAL A 548 15.34 23.87 12.59
C VAL A 548 16.28 24.79 13.37
N GLN A 549 17.56 24.44 13.45
CA GLN A 549 18.53 25.25 14.17
C GLN A 549 19.22 26.27 13.26
N ASP A 550 19.80 25.84 12.12
CA ASP A 550 20.53 26.73 11.20
C ASP A 550 19.58 27.52 10.28
N ILE A 551 19.78 28.83 10.20
CA ILE A 551 19.03 29.73 9.31
C ILE A 551 19.11 29.32 7.84
N ARG A 552 20.22 28.74 7.37
CA ARG A 552 20.34 28.30 5.96
C ARG A 552 19.46 27.10 5.64
N SER A 553 19.18 26.27 6.63
CA SER A 553 18.30 25.11 6.47
C SER A 553 16.84 25.58 6.31
N GLN A 554 16.50 26.77 6.81
CA GLN A 554 15.17 27.37 6.67
C GLN A 554 14.78 27.59 5.20
N ASP A 555 15.71 27.99 4.35
CA ASP A 555 15.46 28.21 2.91
C ASP A 555 14.95 26.95 2.19
N LEU A 556 15.29 25.77 2.72
CA LEU A 556 14.92 24.47 2.16
C LEU A 556 13.53 23.99 2.63
N SER A 557 12.87 24.69 3.55
CA SER A 557 11.59 24.26 4.13
C SER A 557 10.44 24.29 3.13
N ASN A 558 10.37 25.33 2.30
CA ASN A 558 9.29 25.53 1.33
C ASN A 558 9.23 24.39 0.29
N PRO A 559 10.35 23.98 -0.35
CA PRO A 559 10.38 22.79 -1.21
C PRO A 559 9.98 21.49 -0.51
N CYS A 560 10.28 21.35 0.78
CA CYS A 560 9.95 20.16 1.58
C CYS A 560 8.46 20.10 1.97
N GLY A 561 7.68 21.16 1.72
CA GLY A 561 6.25 21.21 2.03
C GLY A 561 5.94 21.39 3.52
N VAL A 562 6.87 21.98 4.27
CA VAL A 562 6.66 22.43 5.64
C VAL A 562 5.74 23.65 5.61
N ASP A 563 4.66 23.65 6.40
CA ASP A 563 3.71 24.77 6.43
C ASP A 563 4.18 25.90 7.35
N ARG A 564 4.84 25.54 8.47
CA ARG A 564 5.45 26.48 9.40
C ARG A 564 6.81 25.97 9.87
N ILE A 565 7.82 26.82 9.74
CA ILE A 565 9.17 26.54 10.22
C ILE A 565 9.54 27.51 11.33
N LEU A 566 10.12 26.97 12.41
CA LEU A 566 10.71 27.74 13.49
C LEU A 566 12.23 27.57 13.45
N CYS A 567 12.94 28.62 13.06
CA CYS A 567 14.40 28.66 13.13
C CYS A 567 14.81 29.14 14.54
N VAL A 568 15.40 28.25 15.34
CA VAL A 568 15.74 28.53 16.73
C VAL A 568 16.80 29.61 16.83
N ASP A 569 17.87 29.53 16.03
CA ASP A 569 18.95 30.51 16.07
C ASP A 569 18.49 31.89 15.61
N GLU A 570 17.62 31.96 14.60
CA GLU A 570 17.04 33.22 14.14
C GLU A 570 16.24 33.90 15.26
N VAL A 571 15.32 33.16 15.91
CA VAL A 571 14.48 33.69 16.99
C VAL A 571 15.33 34.06 18.21
N LYS A 572 16.24 33.18 18.61
CA LYS A 572 17.14 33.40 19.74
C LYS A 572 17.98 34.66 19.54
N MET A 573 18.66 34.77 18.40
CA MET A 573 19.52 35.93 18.12
C MET A 573 18.69 37.21 17.94
N SER A 574 17.50 37.12 17.35
CA SER A 574 16.60 38.27 17.20
C SER A 574 16.11 38.82 18.54
N ILE A 575 15.74 37.95 19.48
CA ILE A 575 15.28 38.39 20.81
C ILE A 575 16.46 38.95 21.61
N VAL A 576 17.64 38.32 21.57
CA VAL A 576 18.84 38.82 22.23
C VAL A 576 19.24 40.20 21.69
N ALA A 577 19.25 40.38 20.36
CA ALA A 577 19.53 41.67 19.74
C ALA A 577 18.53 42.76 20.16
N ARG A 578 17.23 42.42 20.25
CA ARG A 578 16.21 43.35 20.76
C ARG A 578 16.35 43.64 22.25
N GLY A 579 16.83 42.68 23.04
CA GLY A 579 17.11 42.85 24.47
C GLY A 579 18.20 43.90 24.73
N VAL A 580 19.13 44.11 23.78
CA VAL A 580 20.12 45.20 23.84
C VAL A 580 19.46 46.57 23.65
N LEU A 581 18.44 46.67 22.80
CA LEU A 581 17.72 47.92 22.53
C LEU A 581 16.70 48.26 23.62
N VAL A 582 15.98 47.25 24.11
CA VAL A 582 14.91 47.41 25.09
C VAL A 582 15.11 46.38 26.20
N PRO A 583 15.62 46.82 27.37
CA PRO A 583 15.79 45.95 28.53
C PRO A 583 14.47 45.28 28.92
N GLY A 584 14.52 43.98 29.24
CA GLY A 584 13.35 43.21 29.68
C GLY A 584 12.45 42.67 28.56
N VAL A 585 12.72 42.95 27.27
CA VAL A 585 11.92 42.42 26.16
C VAL A 585 11.95 40.90 26.06
N LEU A 586 13.06 40.26 26.43
CA LEU A 586 13.13 38.80 26.49
C LEU A 586 12.07 38.24 27.43
N SER A 587 12.04 38.72 28.67
CA SER A 587 11.06 38.29 29.68
C SER A 587 9.62 38.61 29.25
N LEU A 588 9.39 39.76 28.62
CA LEU A 588 8.08 40.12 28.08
C LEU A 588 7.61 39.13 27.00
N ILE A 589 8.46 38.84 26.01
CA ILE A 589 8.11 37.94 24.90
C ILE A 589 7.90 36.51 25.41
N VAL A 590 8.77 36.01 26.28
CA VAL A 590 8.63 34.66 26.84
C VAL A 590 7.33 34.54 27.64
N ASN A 591 7.00 35.54 28.46
CA ASN A 591 5.76 35.52 29.24
C ASN A 591 4.50 35.61 28.38
N LEU A 592 4.56 36.28 27.22
CA LEU A 592 3.44 36.35 26.27
C LEU A 592 3.23 35.06 25.46
N VAL A 593 4.27 34.24 25.31
CA VAL A 593 4.23 33.01 24.50
C VAL A 593 3.95 31.78 25.37
N CYS A 594 4.49 31.71 26.58
CA CYS A 594 4.30 30.59 27.48
C CYS A 594 2.98 30.67 28.26
N CYS A 595 2.36 29.53 28.51
CA CYS A 595 1.25 29.42 29.44
C CYS A 595 1.75 29.22 30.87
N TYR A 596 1.35 30.13 31.75
CA TYR A 596 1.55 29.99 33.20
C TYR A 596 0.20 29.82 33.89
N ARG A 597 0.15 28.90 34.86
CA ARG A 597 -0.97 28.74 35.80
C ARG A 597 -0.67 29.42 37.13
N ASP A 598 -1.73 29.77 37.85
CA ASP A 598 -1.64 30.35 39.19
C ASP A 598 -1.38 29.27 40.27
N ASP A 599 -0.37 28.42 40.07
CA ASP A 599 0.00 27.39 41.04
C ASP A 599 0.82 27.96 42.23
N PHE A 600 1.15 29.26 42.17
CA PHE A 600 1.93 29.99 43.19
C PHE A 600 1.08 30.70 44.25
N ALA A 601 -0.20 30.35 44.37
CA ALA A 601 -1.10 30.87 45.40
C ALA A 601 -0.58 30.52 46.81
N GLY A 602 0.25 31.39 47.39
CA GLY A 602 0.57 31.36 48.82
C GLY A 602 1.99 31.74 49.25
N HIS A 603 2.95 32.00 48.35
CA HIS A 603 4.36 32.14 48.77
C HIS A 603 5.00 33.54 48.60
N TYR A 604 4.31 34.49 47.96
CA TYR A 604 4.84 35.84 47.71
C TYR A 604 3.76 36.89 47.90
N GLU A 605 3.52 37.31 49.14
CA GLU A 605 2.59 38.41 49.44
C GLU A 605 3.32 39.77 49.36
N GLY A 606 2.93 40.60 48.38
CA GLY A 606 3.22 42.03 48.30
C GLY A 606 4.43 42.45 47.44
N GLY A 607 4.25 43.56 46.70
CA GLY A 607 5.30 44.26 45.95
C GLY A 607 5.30 44.00 44.45
N TRP A 608 6.46 44.18 43.81
CA TRP A 608 6.65 44.06 42.34
C TRP A 608 6.38 42.65 41.80
N THR A 609 6.45 41.62 42.66
CA THR A 609 6.20 40.22 42.30
C THR A 609 4.74 39.95 41.96
N GLU A 610 3.80 40.63 42.62
CA GLU A 610 2.38 40.50 42.33
C GLU A 610 2.02 41.14 40.98
N GLU A 611 2.57 42.32 40.70
CA GLU A 611 2.43 43.00 39.42
C GLU A 611 3.06 42.19 38.28
N TYR A 612 4.26 41.63 38.50
CA TYR A 612 4.91 40.75 37.53
C TYR A 612 4.11 39.46 37.30
N ARG A 613 3.56 38.86 38.36
CA ARG A 613 2.70 37.68 38.27
C ARG A 613 1.47 37.96 37.41
N HIS A 614 0.77 39.06 37.67
CA HIS A 614 -0.37 39.46 36.85
C HIS A 614 0.04 39.66 35.37
N GLY A 615 1.17 40.34 35.11
CA GLY A 615 1.69 40.50 33.76
C GLY A 615 2.10 39.18 33.08
N SER A 616 2.53 38.18 33.85
CA SER A 616 2.91 36.85 33.32
C SER A 616 1.70 35.99 32.92
N MET A 617 0.50 36.33 33.37
CA MET A 617 -0.75 35.65 32.99
C MET A 617 -1.35 36.20 31.69
N CYS A 618 -0.89 37.37 31.24
CA CYS A 618 -1.32 37.97 29.98
C CYS A 618 -0.85 37.14 28.78
N GLN A 619 -1.75 36.86 27.84
CA GLN A 619 -1.48 36.05 26.65
C GLN A 619 -1.95 36.74 25.37
N LEU A 620 -1.37 36.32 24.25
CA LEU A 620 -1.79 36.77 22.92
C LEU A 620 -2.99 35.93 22.43
N GLY A 621 -4.15 36.55 22.38
CA GLY A 621 -5.36 36.03 21.74
C GLY A 621 -5.53 36.55 20.33
N THR A 622 -6.32 35.82 19.53
CA THR A 622 -6.72 36.27 18.19
C THR A 622 -8.24 36.31 18.08
N LEU A 623 -8.77 37.40 17.53
CA LEU A 623 -10.22 37.63 17.41
C LEU A 623 -10.56 38.14 16.02
N LEU A 624 -11.56 37.55 15.37
CA LEU A 624 -12.11 38.14 14.15
C LEU A 624 -12.76 39.48 14.48
N ALA A 625 -12.43 40.54 13.73
CA ALA A 625 -12.94 41.89 13.96
C ALA A 625 -14.48 41.89 14.09
N PRO A 626 -15.02 42.23 15.28
CA PRO A 626 -16.45 42.37 15.51
C PRO A 626 -17.08 43.36 14.53
N PRO A 627 -18.35 43.15 14.13
CA PRO A 627 -19.02 44.01 13.15
C PRO A 627 -19.07 45.49 13.59
N GLY A 628 -19.07 45.77 14.90
CA GLY A 628 -19.02 47.12 15.45
C GLY A 628 -17.69 47.87 15.17
N PHE A 629 -16.57 47.14 15.07
CA PHE A 629 -15.26 47.75 14.83
C PHE A 629 -14.94 47.93 13.34
N VAL A 630 -15.73 47.33 12.44
CA VAL A 630 -15.50 47.42 11.00
C VAL A 630 -15.69 48.87 10.52
N GLY A 631 -14.66 49.42 9.88
CA GLY A 631 -14.64 50.80 9.38
C GLY A 631 -14.11 51.83 10.38
N MET A 632 -13.98 51.49 11.65
CA MET A 632 -13.32 52.33 12.65
C MET A 632 -11.81 52.44 12.39
N ARG A 633 -11.18 53.51 12.88
CA ARG A 633 -9.71 53.63 12.82
C ARG A 633 -9.11 52.69 13.84
N PHE A 634 -7.96 52.09 13.50
CA PHE A 634 -7.29 51.15 14.40
C PHE A 634 -7.03 51.74 15.79
N THR A 635 -6.61 53.01 15.87
CA THR A 635 -6.37 53.71 17.14
C THR A 635 -7.62 53.86 18.00
N ASP A 636 -8.77 54.05 17.37
CA ASP A 636 -10.04 54.23 18.08
C ASP A 636 -10.49 52.87 18.66
N VAL A 637 -10.31 51.79 17.89
CA VAL A 637 -10.57 50.41 18.33
C VAL A 637 -9.65 50.02 19.49
N VAL A 638 -8.34 50.32 19.40
CA VAL A 638 -7.39 50.05 20.49
C VAL A 638 -7.84 50.76 21.77
N LYS A 639 -8.26 52.03 21.66
CA LYS A 639 -8.73 52.82 22.80
C LYS A 639 -10.02 52.23 23.39
N GLU A 640 -10.98 51.86 22.56
CA GLU A 640 -12.26 51.30 22.99
C GLU A 640 -12.07 49.95 23.69
N VAL A 641 -11.25 49.07 23.10
CA VAL A 641 -10.93 47.75 23.68
C VAL A 641 -10.21 47.90 25.03
N PHE A 642 -9.27 48.83 25.12
CA PHE A 642 -8.53 49.08 26.36
C PHE A 642 -9.41 49.65 27.47
N VAL A 643 -10.23 50.66 27.16
CA VAL A 643 -11.09 51.33 28.16
C VAL A 643 -12.22 50.41 28.64
N THR A 644 -12.78 49.60 27.74
CA THR A 644 -13.98 48.79 28.05
C THR A 644 -13.61 47.45 28.66
N PHE A 645 -12.56 46.80 28.16
CA PHE A 645 -12.22 45.42 28.52
C PHE A 645 -10.87 45.28 29.23
N GLY A 646 -10.10 46.35 29.37
CA GLY A 646 -8.76 46.29 29.96
C GLY A 646 -7.74 45.53 29.08
N ALA A 647 -8.07 45.30 27.80
CA ALA A 647 -7.27 44.50 26.88
C ALA A 647 -6.50 45.37 25.89
N THR A 648 -5.31 44.93 25.46
CA THR A 648 -4.47 45.73 24.57
C THR A 648 -4.39 45.11 23.18
N VAL A 649 -4.89 45.81 22.15
CA VAL A 649 -4.76 45.37 20.76
C VAL A 649 -3.35 45.69 20.24
N VAL A 650 -2.61 44.65 19.85
CA VAL A 650 -1.20 44.73 19.43
C VAL A 650 -1.07 44.94 17.92
N GLY A 651 -1.98 44.34 17.14
CA GLY A 651 -1.91 44.40 15.69
C GLY A 651 -3.09 43.75 14.99
N VAL A 652 -2.99 43.70 13.67
CA VAL A 652 -4.00 43.14 12.78
C VAL A 652 -3.38 42.14 11.82
N VAL A 653 -4.04 41.01 11.61
CA VAL A 653 -3.70 39.96 10.66
C VAL A 653 -4.85 39.79 9.68
N ARG A 654 -4.60 39.67 8.38
CA ARG A 654 -5.68 39.49 7.39
C ARG A 654 -6.08 38.02 7.26
N LEU A 655 -7.37 37.67 7.38
CA LEU A 655 -7.85 36.27 7.34
C LEU A 655 -7.42 35.51 6.07
N ASN A 656 -7.41 36.22 4.93
CA ASN A 656 -7.11 35.68 3.61
C ASN A 656 -5.62 35.75 3.23
N SER A 657 -4.72 36.19 4.11
CA SER A 657 -3.28 36.10 3.80
C SER A 657 -2.74 34.68 3.86
N GLY A 658 -3.52 33.70 4.35
CA GLY A 658 -3.02 32.37 4.62
C GLY A 658 -1.80 32.43 5.54
N PHE A 659 -0.89 31.46 5.42
CA PHE A 659 0.36 31.43 6.17
C PHE A 659 1.41 32.46 5.69
N ASP A 660 1.06 33.40 4.80
CA ASP A 660 1.97 34.40 4.22
C ASP A 660 2.24 35.58 5.19
N THR A 661 3.51 35.95 5.36
CA THR A 661 3.98 36.95 6.35
C THR A 661 3.53 38.37 6.04
N ASN A 662 3.14 38.65 4.80
CA ASN A 662 2.63 39.96 4.35
C ASN A 662 1.28 40.37 4.96
N GLY A 663 0.61 39.46 5.68
CA GLY A 663 -0.67 39.70 6.32
C GLY A 663 -0.62 40.38 7.69
N VAL A 664 0.53 40.38 8.38
CA VAL A 664 0.65 40.86 9.77
C VAL A 664 1.08 42.33 9.81
N ARG A 665 0.30 43.17 10.50
CA ARG A 665 0.62 44.59 10.72
C ARG A 665 0.56 44.91 12.21
N LEU A 666 1.74 45.13 12.80
CA LEU A 666 1.86 45.62 14.17
C LEU A 666 1.65 47.13 14.17
N ASN A 667 0.72 47.60 15.01
CA ASN A 667 0.34 49.02 15.12
C ASN A 667 0.32 49.81 13.79
N PRO A 668 -0.63 49.54 12.88
CA PRO A 668 -0.69 50.16 11.55
C PRO A 668 -0.99 51.68 11.56
N GLY A 669 -1.20 52.28 12.74
CA GLY A 669 -1.40 53.72 12.91
C GLY A 669 -2.80 54.23 12.52
N TRP A 670 -2.93 55.56 12.50
CA TRP A 670 -4.20 56.28 12.33
C TRP A 670 -4.82 56.17 10.93
N GLY A 671 -4.02 55.86 9.91
CA GLY A 671 -4.48 55.71 8.53
C GLY A 671 -5.18 54.38 8.23
N TYR A 672 -5.06 53.39 9.12
CA TYR A 672 -5.64 52.08 8.92
C TYR A 672 -7.06 51.98 9.48
N ARG A 673 -7.99 51.52 8.65
CA ARG A 673 -9.36 51.20 9.04
C ARG A 673 -9.55 49.70 9.08
N VAL A 674 -10.12 49.22 10.18
CA VAL A 674 -10.37 47.80 10.42
C VAL A 674 -11.38 47.28 9.40
N ARG A 675 -11.09 46.13 8.81
CA ARG A 675 -11.94 45.47 7.81
C ARG A 675 -12.65 44.27 8.42
N ARG A 676 -13.68 43.79 7.75
CA ARG A 676 -14.45 42.62 8.19
C ARG A 676 -13.64 41.32 8.21
N GLU A 677 -12.62 41.22 7.37
CA GLU A 677 -11.72 40.05 7.27
C GLU A 677 -10.44 40.25 8.10
N ASP A 678 -10.39 41.26 8.96
CA ASP A 678 -9.22 41.49 9.80
C ASP A 678 -9.37 40.68 11.10
N VAL A 679 -8.31 39.99 11.49
CA VAL A 679 -8.13 39.33 12.78
C VAL A 679 -7.32 40.26 13.66
N LEU A 680 -7.91 40.71 14.76
CA LEU A 680 -7.25 41.51 15.78
C LEU A 680 -6.42 40.59 16.67
N VAL A 681 -5.17 40.97 16.91
CA VAL A 681 -4.29 40.31 17.89
C VAL A 681 -4.35 41.12 19.17
N VAL A 682 -4.80 40.49 20.27
CA VAL A 682 -5.09 41.17 21.53
C VAL A 682 -4.33 40.51 22.66
N CYS A 683 -3.70 41.31 23.51
CA CYS A 683 -3.13 40.88 24.77
C CYS A 683 -4.20 40.98 25.86
N VAL A 684 -4.57 39.85 26.45
CA VAL A 684 -5.64 39.73 27.45
C VAL A 684 -5.20 38.93 28.66
N ASP A 685 -5.76 39.26 29.81
CA ASP A 685 -5.74 38.42 31.01
C ASP A 685 -6.99 37.52 31.00
N GLY A 686 -6.81 36.22 31.30
CA GLY A 686 -7.91 35.23 31.29
C GLY A 686 -8.13 34.46 29.96
N GLY A 687 -7.24 34.60 28.98
CA GLY A 687 -7.23 33.77 27.76
C GLY A 687 -8.50 33.91 26.88
N ASP A 688 -9.00 32.79 26.37
CA ASP A 688 -10.09 32.75 25.38
C ASP A 688 -11.42 33.33 25.87
N GLU A 689 -11.72 33.26 27.17
CA GLU A 689 -12.95 33.82 27.71
C GLU A 689 -12.97 35.35 27.59
N ALA A 690 -11.82 36.00 27.85
CA ALA A 690 -11.66 37.44 27.66
C ALA A 690 -11.73 37.83 26.18
N VAL A 691 -11.17 37.01 25.29
CA VAL A 691 -11.30 37.19 23.84
C VAL A 691 -12.75 37.10 23.39
N LEU A 692 -13.51 36.12 23.90
CA LEU A 692 -14.93 35.93 23.62
C LEU A 692 -15.77 37.12 24.10
N ARG A 693 -15.47 37.70 25.26
CA ARG A 693 -16.14 38.89 25.78
C ARG A 693 -15.96 40.12 24.89
N ILE A 694 -14.82 40.25 24.21
CA ILE A 694 -14.57 41.32 23.23
C ILE A 694 -15.28 41.03 21.91
N GLY A 695 -15.47 39.75 21.58
CA GLY A 695 -16.14 39.30 20.36
C GLY A 695 -17.67 39.45 20.37
N LEU A 696 -18.28 39.22 21.54
CA LEU A 696 -19.72 39.41 21.81
C LEU A 696 -20.07 40.89 21.93
#